data_AF-A0A938SE71-F1
#
_entry.id   AF-A0A938SE71-F1
#
_cell.length_a   1.000
_cell.length_b   1.000
_cell.length_c   1.000
_cell.angle_alpha   90.00
_cell.angle_beta   90.00
_cell.angle_gamma   90.00
#
_symmetry.space_group_name_H-M   'P 1'
#
loop_
_entity.id
_entity.type
_entity.pdbx_description
1 polymer ?
#
loop_
_entity_poly.entity_id
_entity_poly.type
_entity_poly.pdbx_seq_one_letter_code
_entity_poly.pdbx_strand_id
1 'polypeptide(L)'
;MAMNEKLLLAAVACLGMPLGATSGETKQCSRLVTAEMRANALANVKKFDWAAREQAGAVAAAEPWVKLSDEDLWQMVTSQGLPRDIHTNKEAGCPKCANGIVKFGNYPWKAAGNWKLQCPSCGEVYPKNDFWAFYKSGLDERGFFHRERGDKSLLFNVEHPAANDPLRKVYVDDGYGLVDGKGARHRFVAYYNSWIQWRNIQSALAVLARAYTLTADPKYAHKAAVLLDRIADVYPEMDFRPLHKLGFEHSHGGSGEGRVLGRIWESALAQGMARAYDEIWDGIQGDEALVAFCAEKSKKHNLGDKGSLQAICRHIEDHLVLEILKSVKDSRIAPNLGGRKTCVVTAATALDRGKTTEQWIDWVFDPSFPDGYSLPWLLVEGIDRDGMGGECGGYGLGWTRRMVNFPGLLAKCPSYTKHNLVAEFAKLKQCFLIEPRLMCLDAAFPNIGDSGSTGSWGRIGSAATFALGYKLYKDPRMANLAWRYANANPAALRMPEDVFEKDPEALAKEIASVAKLEEFKLKCEHLGRYGQAILQTERPTEGRAVWIHYGYAKGHSHADILNIGLHAKNIDMLPDLGYPEYTGAWPQRIAWTSNTISHETLVINDARSRSGCGGKIRLFAVRPPLRVMEVTSNRVYPDIKTYGRTVALVDVSDTDSYVLDVFRARGGKNHRLSYHGPAAAAAVSGLTLAKQATGTFAGANVEFAALPGQGETISSTSGFSYLYDVERTAGPVETPYTVDWRAEDLRGRIMKGKEPHLRLHALTPCDEVALASGDPPQNKQGNPRRLRYLIQSRLGENKESQFVTVLEPYDTTPFVKQVRRLTAEHSADPNSVVAVAVELADGSVDVLISCEVGTEVKVEGGIEFNGQFGLIRLVNGEVKLMRMSNATRLKRGVVEIISKLPAYVGTVAAIDASDPLNNQVFLDPPLPQDAALVGQTVHFENDIPIDTTYDIKAVTPQGVSTGDITVIWGFKDRQDFAAGYKHLVNPGNRYVVPLSVGLDR
;
A
#
# COMPACT_ATOMS: atom_id res chain seq x y z
N MET A 1 -37.54 31.86 69.58
CA MET A 1 -37.23 30.67 70.41
C MET A 1 -36.17 29.85 69.69
N ALA A 2 -35.01 29.70 70.35
CA ALA A 2 -33.93 28.69 70.19
C ALA A 2 -33.52 28.27 68.75
N MET A 3 -32.36 28.71 68.23
CA MET A 3 -30.96 28.28 68.49
C MET A 3 -30.48 27.20 67.52
N ASN A 4 -29.57 27.57 66.61
CA ASN A 4 -28.34 26.79 66.37
C ASN A 4 -27.28 27.66 65.68
N GLU A 5 -26.30 28.09 66.47
CA GLU A 5 -25.03 28.67 66.03
C GLU A 5 -24.09 27.53 65.61
N LYS A 6 -23.46 27.65 64.43
CA LYS A 6 -22.07 27.27 64.10
C LYS A 6 -21.86 27.32 62.57
N LEU A 7 -21.62 28.52 62.06
CA LEU A 7 -20.94 28.78 60.80
C LEU A 7 -19.97 29.95 61.04
N LEU A 8 -18.80 29.89 60.42
CA LEU A 8 -17.66 30.83 60.50
C LEU A 8 -16.74 30.70 61.72
N LEU A 9 -15.64 29.93 61.57
CA LEU A 9 -14.23 30.34 61.79
C LEU A 9 -13.34 29.08 61.82
N ALA A 10 -12.66 28.78 60.71
CA ALA A 10 -11.44 27.96 60.68
C ALA A 10 -10.77 28.10 59.29
N ALA A 11 -10.34 29.32 58.98
CA ALA A 11 -9.29 29.58 58.01
C ALA A 11 -7.98 29.78 58.80
N VAL A 12 -6.87 29.32 58.22
CA VAL A 12 -5.48 29.50 58.69
C VAL A 12 -5.00 28.52 59.77
N ALA A 13 -4.55 27.33 59.35
CA ALA A 13 -3.34 26.63 59.85
C ALA A 13 -3.28 25.20 59.31
N CYS A 14 -2.58 25.00 58.19
CA CYS A 14 -1.87 23.75 57.84
C CYS A 14 -1.03 24.01 56.58
N LEU A 15 -0.03 24.88 56.74
CA LEU A 15 1.14 24.96 55.87
C LEU A 15 2.15 23.91 56.34
N GLY A 16 2.68 23.12 55.41
CA GLY A 16 3.88 22.32 55.63
C GLY A 16 3.68 20.81 55.80
N MET A 17 3.29 20.12 54.74
CA MET A 17 3.76 18.75 54.51
C MET A 17 4.50 18.72 53.17
N PRO A 18 5.78 18.35 53.12
CA PRO A 18 6.44 18.08 51.86
C PRO A 18 5.74 16.84 51.29
N LEU A 19 5.02 17.00 50.18
CA LEU A 19 4.66 15.89 49.30
C LEU A 19 5.98 15.33 48.79
N GLY A 20 6.52 14.35 49.51
CA GLY A 20 7.58 13.49 49.02
C GLY A 20 7.09 12.90 47.71
N ALA A 21 7.69 13.32 46.60
CA ALA A 21 7.47 12.73 45.30
C ALA A 21 7.69 11.22 45.46
N THR A 22 6.63 10.43 45.25
CA THR A 22 6.76 8.98 45.11
C THR A 22 7.72 8.74 43.95
N SER A 23 8.85 8.11 44.22
CA SER A 23 9.95 7.86 43.28
C SER A 23 9.55 7.12 42.00
N GLY A 24 8.31 6.62 41.90
CA GLY A 24 7.74 5.94 40.73
C GLY A 24 7.14 6.83 39.63
N GLU A 25 7.10 8.15 39.76
CA GLU A 25 6.46 9.06 38.77
C GLU A 25 7.45 9.97 38.01
N THR A 26 8.74 9.64 38.03
CA THR A 26 9.78 10.37 37.29
C THR A 26 10.66 9.43 36.47
N LYS A 27 11.05 9.84 35.27
CA LYS A 27 11.95 9.08 34.39
C LYS A 27 13.30 8.88 35.05
N GLN A 28 13.84 7.66 34.96
CA GLN A 28 15.10 7.28 35.62
C GLN A 28 16.24 6.96 34.66
N CYS A 29 15.93 6.56 33.42
CA CYS A 29 16.92 6.23 32.41
C CYS A 29 16.31 6.22 31.00
N SER A 30 17.20 6.14 30.01
CA SER A 30 16.86 5.86 28.61
C SER A 30 16.39 4.40 28.47
N ARG A 31 15.24 4.17 27.80
CA ARG A 31 14.60 2.83 27.70
C ARG A 31 14.73 2.19 26.32
N LEU A 32 14.67 2.98 25.25
CA LEU A 32 14.75 2.52 23.86
C LEU A 32 16.17 2.05 23.50
N VAL A 33 17.18 2.78 24.00
CA VAL A 33 18.60 2.41 23.95
C VAL A 33 19.21 2.61 25.33
N THR A 34 19.39 1.50 26.06
CA THR A 34 19.89 1.51 27.44
C THR A 34 21.40 1.76 27.51
N ALA A 35 21.91 2.06 28.70
CA ALA A 35 23.36 2.17 28.94
C ALA A 35 24.13 0.90 28.55
N GLU A 36 23.56 -0.28 28.80
CA GLU A 36 24.15 -1.57 28.38
C GLU A 36 24.21 -1.69 26.86
N MET A 37 23.13 -1.32 26.16
CA MET A 37 23.11 -1.31 24.69
C MET A 37 24.19 -0.40 24.12
N ARG A 38 24.39 0.81 24.67
CA ARG A 38 25.47 1.71 24.25
C ARG A 38 26.86 1.14 24.54
N ALA A 39 27.04 0.48 25.68
CA ALA A 39 28.29 -0.22 25.99
C ALA A 39 28.58 -1.35 24.97
N ASN A 40 27.57 -2.12 24.58
CA ASN A 40 27.68 -3.12 23.53
C ASN A 40 28.04 -2.47 22.19
N ALA A 41 27.41 -1.35 21.81
CA ALA A 41 27.77 -0.63 20.58
C ALA A 41 29.24 -0.19 20.57
N LEU A 42 29.74 0.38 21.67
CA LEU A 42 31.16 0.76 21.78
C LEU A 42 32.11 -0.45 21.71
N ALA A 43 31.72 -1.59 22.28
CA ALA A 43 32.48 -2.83 22.15
C ALA A 43 32.47 -3.35 20.70
N ASN A 44 31.30 -3.32 20.05
CA ASN A 44 31.11 -3.78 18.69
C ASN A 44 31.84 -2.89 17.67
N VAL A 45 31.89 -1.57 17.88
CA VAL A 45 32.68 -0.63 17.06
C VAL A 45 34.16 -1.01 17.06
N LYS A 46 34.71 -1.46 18.18
CA LYS A 46 36.12 -1.90 18.27
C LYS A 46 36.36 -3.24 17.59
N LYS A 47 35.33 -4.07 17.46
CA LYS A 47 35.42 -5.46 16.98
C LYS A 47 35.07 -5.61 15.50
N PHE A 48 34.17 -4.78 14.97
CA PHE A 48 33.59 -4.96 13.65
C PHE A 48 33.68 -3.68 12.80
N ASP A 49 34.31 -3.78 11.63
CA ASP A 49 34.48 -2.66 10.71
C ASP A 49 33.15 -2.02 10.27
N TRP A 50 32.09 -2.82 10.12
CA TRP A 50 30.78 -2.31 9.74
C TRP A 50 30.18 -1.43 10.85
N ALA A 51 30.38 -1.80 12.13
CA ALA A 51 29.91 -1.02 13.26
C ALA A 51 30.72 0.28 13.40
N ALA A 52 32.04 0.21 13.17
CA ALA A 52 32.89 1.39 13.11
C ALA A 52 32.47 2.36 11.99
N ARG A 53 32.17 1.85 10.78
CA ARG A 53 31.63 2.67 9.68
C ARG A 53 30.28 3.28 10.01
N GLU A 54 29.41 2.54 10.68
CA GLU A 54 28.10 3.03 11.10
C GLU A 54 28.21 4.16 12.11
N GLN A 55 29.05 4.01 13.14
CA GLN A 55 29.35 5.08 14.10
C GLN A 55 29.95 6.31 13.40
N ALA A 56 30.94 6.12 12.54
CA ALA A 56 31.55 7.22 11.78
C ALA A 56 30.53 7.95 10.88
N GLY A 57 29.62 7.21 10.24
CA GLY A 57 28.53 7.77 9.46
C GLY A 57 27.55 8.58 10.32
N ALA A 58 27.21 8.10 11.51
CA ALA A 58 26.36 8.84 12.45
C ALA A 58 27.03 10.15 12.93
N VAL A 59 28.32 10.10 13.26
CA VAL A 59 29.11 11.29 13.62
C VAL A 59 29.14 12.29 12.47
N ALA A 60 29.45 11.84 11.26
CA ALA A 60 29.49 12.72 10.08
C ALA A 60 28.12 13.34 9.76
N ALA A 61 27.03 12.61 9.95
CA ALA A 61 25.67 13.12 9.77
C ALA A 61 25.26 14.14 10.85
N ALA A 62 25.79 14.00 12.07
CA ALA A 62 25.55 14.92 13.18
C ALA A 62 26.38 16.22 13.09
N GLU A 63 27.56 16.15 12.46
CA GLU A 63 28.53 17.25 12.39
C GLU A 63 27.96 18.61 11.93
N PRO A 64 27.09 18.71 10.90
CA PRO A 64 26.50 20.00 10.51
C PRO A 64 25.70 20.67 11.63
N TRP A 65 25.05 19.88 12.49
CA TRP A 65 24.22 20.36 13.60
C TRP A 65 25.05 20.67 14.84
N VAL A 66 26.13 19.93 15.08
CA VAL A 66 27.07 20.19 16.18
C VAL A 66 27.80 21.52 15.99
N LYS A 67 28.09 21.90 14.74
CA LYS A 67 28.72 23.19 14.39
C LYS A 67 27.83 24.40 14.67
N LEU A 68 26.51 24.22 14.74
CA LEU A 68 25.58 25.30 15.07
C LEU A 68 25.71 25.65 16.56
N SER A 69 25.62 26.94 16.86
CA SER A 69 25.49 27.38 18.25
C SER A 69 24.16 26.90 18.85
N ASP A 70 24.07 26.87 20.18
CA ASP A 70 22.78 26.53 20.82
C ASP A 70 21.71 27.58 20.48
N GLU A 71 22.12 28.83 20.25
CA GLU A 71 21.25 29.87 19.72
C GLU A 71 20.67 29.50 18.35
N ASP A 72 21.53 29.10 17.41
CA ASP A 72 21.09 28.78 16.05
C ASP A 72 20.13 27.58 16.05
N LEU A 73 20.42 26.55 16.84
CA LEU A 73 19.53 25.40 17.03
C LEU A 73 18.19 25.81 17.64
N TRP A 74 18.23 26.63 18.69
CA TRP A 74 17.01 27.13 19.34
C TRP A 74 16.16 27.97 18.36
N GLN A 75 16.78 28.82 17.53
CA GLN A 75 16.09 29.66 16.55
C GLN A 75 15.52 28.88 15.35
N MET A 76 15.94 27.63 15.12
CA MET A 76 15.38 26.80 14.04
C MET A 76 13.89 26.49 14.23
N VAL A 77 13.41 26.44 15.47
CA VAL A 77 12.05 25.97 15.78
C VAL A 77 11.04 27.10 15.59
N THR A 78 10.14 26.95 14.61
CA THR A 78 9.12 27.96 14.29
C THR A 78 7.85 27.78 15.12
N SER A 79 7.22 28.87 15.56
CA SER A 79 5.93 28.84 16.26
C SER A 79 4.72 28.68 15.32
N GLN A 80 3.53 28.54 15.92
CA GLN A 80 2.25 28.35 15.23
C GLN A 80 1.95 29.44 14.18
N GLY A 81 2.34 30.69 14.44
CA GLY A 81 2.03 31.85 13.59
C GLY A 81 2.68 31.84 12.21
N LEU A 82 3.67 30.98 11.96
CA LEU A 82 4.21 30.78 10.61
C LEU A 82 3.49 29.59 9.94
N PRO A 83 2.78 29.75 8.81
CA PRO A 83 2.03 28.65 8.20
C PRO A 83 2.90 27.49 7.69
N ARG A 84 2.22 26.37 7.39
CA ARG A 84 2.76 25.11 6.89
C ARG A 84 1.86 24.63 5.75
N ASP A 85 2.43 24.25 4.61
CA ASP A 85 1.70 23.71 3.46
C ASP A 85 2.52 22.62 2.76
N ILE A 86 1.86 21.63 2.18
CA ILE A 86 2.52 20.59 1.37
C ILE A 86 2.63 20.97 -0.10
N HIS A 87 1.90 21.99 -0.56
CA HIS A 87 1.90 22.48 -1.94
C HIS A 87 2.12 24.00 -1.98
N THR A 88 2.86 24.46 -2.99
CA THR A 88 2.90 25.91 -3.29
C THR A 88 1.62 26.32 -4.02
N ASN A 89 1.30 25.60 -5.11
CA ASN A 89 0.05 25.61 -5.87
C ASN A 89 0.10 24.42 -6.86
N LYS A 90 -0.82 23.45 -6.73
CA LYS A 90 -0.85 22.25 -7.59
C LYS A 90 -1.58 22.46 -8.92
N GLU A 91 -2.45 23.47 -9.02
CA GLU A 91 -3.24 23.78 -10.22
C GLU A 91 -2.49 24.68 -11.20
N ALA A 92 -1.83 25.73 -10.68
CA ALA A 92 -1.06 26.67 -11.48
C ALA A 92 0.40 26.23 -11.71
N GLY A 93 0.93 25.34 -10.86
CA GLY A 93 2.33 24.91 -10.91
C GLY A 93 3.31 26.04 -10.58
N CYS A 94 4.43 26.11 -11.31
CA CYS A 94 5.42 27.17 -11.14
C CYS A 94 4.96 28.48 -11.80
N PRO A 95 5.11 29.67 -11.19
CA PRO A 95 4.71 30.93 -11.82
C PRO A 95 5.35 31.20 -13.19
N LYS A 96 6.58 30.68 -13.43
CA LYS A 96 7.33 30.87 -14.69
C LYS A 96 7.03 29.79 -15.74
N CYS A 97 7.04 28.51 -15.35
CA CYS A 97 6.92 27.39 -16.31
C CYS A 97 5.63 26.58 -16.18
N ALA A 98 4.68 27.02 -15.36
CA ALA A 98 3.41 26.36 -15.08
C ALA A 98 3.59 24.85 -14.81
N ASN A 99 2.95 24.01 -15.63
CA ASN A 99 2.95 22.55 -15.52
C ASN A 99 4.30 21.89 -15.85
N GLY A 100 5.31 22.65 -16.30
CA GLY A 100 6.66 22.11 -16.51
C GLY A 100 7.29 21.51 -15.25
N ILE A 101 6.76 21.82 -14.05
CA ILE A 101 7.20 21.30 -12.77
C ILE A 101 6.60 19.92 -12.41
N VAL A 102 5.45 19.54 -12.99
CA VAL A 102 4.64 18.37 -12.58
C VAL A 102 5.43 17.06 -12.67
N LYS A 103 6.23 16.88 -13.72
CA LYS A 103 7.07 15.68 -13.95
C LYS A 103 8.11 15.39 -12.85
N PHE A 104 8.34 16.34 -11.93
CA PHE A 104 9.30 16.20 -10.83
C PHE A 104 8.67 15.70 -9.53
N GLY A 105 7.40 15.27 -9.54
CA GLY A 105 6.74 14.63 -8.40
C GLY A 105 5.69 15.49 -7.71
N ASN A 106 5.05 14.91 -6.69
CA ASN A 106 3.99 15.56 -5.90
C ASN A 106 4.48 16.81 -5.15
N TYR A 107 5.75 16.80 -4.71
CA TYR A 107 6.38 17.83 -3.89
C TYR A 107 7.73 18.24 -4.51
N PRO A 108 7.73 18.95 -5.65
CA PRO A 108 8.89 19.01 -6.54
C PRO A 108 9.92 20.11 -6.20
N TRP A 109 9.65 21.00 -5.24
CA TRP A 109 10.48 22.19 -5.00
C TRP A 109 11.76 21.85 -4.23
N LYS A 110 12.88 22.48 -4.64
CA LYS A 110 14.20 22.31 -4.00
C LYS A 110 14.50 23.48 -3.08
N ALA A 111 15.18 23.28 -1.96
CA ALA A 111 15.71 24.40 -1.18
C ALA A 111 16.80 25.16 -1.96
N ALA A 112 16.80 26.49 -1.85
CA ALA A 112 17.70 27.38 -2.59
C ALA A 112 18.34 28.46 -1.70
N GLY A 113 18.63 28.11 -0.44
CA GLY A 113 19.10 29.03 0.59
C GLY A 113 18.00 29.41 1.58
N ASN A 114 18.29 30.41 2.43
CA ASN A 114 17.45 30.79 3.57
C ASN A 114 16.04 31.18 3.13
N TRP A 115 15.07 30.31 3.43
CA TRP A 115 13.65 30.53 3.13
C TRP A 115 13.35 30.73 1.64
N LYS A 116 14.14 30.08 0.76
CA LYS A 116 13.98 30.11 -0.69
C LYS A 116 13.76 28.72 -1.28
N LEU A 117 12.92 28.64 -2.31
CA LEU A 117 12.63 27.45 -3.10
C LEU A 117 12.99 27.68 -4.56
N GLN A 118 13.60 26.68 -5.19
CA GLN A 118 13.93 26.65 -6.60
C GLN A 118 13.03 25.66 -7.35
N CYS A 119 12.50 26.10 -8.49
CA CYS A 119 11.82 25.21 -9.43
C CYS A 119 12.84 24.30 -10.14
N PRO A 120 12.73 22.96 -10.05
CA PRO A 120 13.66 22.05 -10.72
C PRO A 120 13.54 22.08 -12.25
N SER A 121 12.47 22.68 -12.79
CA SER A 121 12.19 22.73 -14.23
C SER A 121 12.83 23.95 -14.90
N CYS A 122 12.62 25.15 -14.35
CA CYS A 122 13.08 26.40 -14.95
C CYS A 122 14.18 27.13 -14.16
N GLY A 123 14.60 26.58 -13.01
CA GLY A 123 15.67 27.13 -12.17
C GLY A 123 15.28 28.37 -11.35
N GLU A 124 14.06 28.89 -11.51
CA GLU A 124 13.61 30.12 -10.85
C GLU A 124 13.46 29.97 -9.34
N VAL A 125 13.81 31.02 -8.58
CA VAL A 125 13.85 31.03 -7.11
C VAL A 125 12.78 31.96 -6.53
N TYR A 126 12.06 31.47 -5.52
CA TYR A 126 10.96 32.17 -4.84
C TYR A 126 11.04 32.00 -3.31
N PRO A 127 10.45 32.90 -2.50
CA PRO A 127 9.94 34.21 -2.92
C PRO A 127 11.10 35.16 -3.28
N LYS A 128 10.80 36.38 -3.71
CA LYS A 128 11.80 37.36 -4.16
C LYS A 128 12.25 38.34 -3.06
N ASN A 129 11.56 38.40 -1.92
CA ASN A 129 11.98 39.18 -0.75
C ASN A 129 12.91 38.40 0.20
N ASP A 130 13.68 39.09 1.03
CA ASP A 130 14.36 38.48 2.17
C ASP A 130 13.33 38.15 3.28
N PHE A 131 12.73 36.96 3.16
CA PHE A 131 11.76 36.50 4.15
C PHE A 131 12.39 36.28 5.53
N TRP A 132 13.67 35.94 5.63
CA TRP A 132 14.30 35.69 6.92
C TRP A 132 14.44 36.98 7.74
N ALA A 133 14.82 38.09 7.10
CA ALA A 133 14.82 39.39 7.74
C ALA A 133 13.42 39.79 8.21
N PHE A 134 12.40 39.60 7.37
CA PHE A 134 11.00 39.86 7.72
C PHE A 134 10.55 38.99 8.91
N TYR A 135 10.84 37.70 8.89
CA TYR A 135 10.52 36.76 9.97
C TYR A 135 11.08 37.23 11.31
N LYS A 136 12.38 37.56 11.36
CA LYS A 136 13.04 38.03 12.59
C LYS A 136 12.43 39.31 13.15
N SER A 137 12.01 40.23 12.29
CA SER A 137 11.34 41.47 12.71
C SER A 137 9.95 41.23 13.31
N GLY A 138 9.31 40.11 12.99
CA GLY A 138 7.98 39.73 13.48
C GLY A 138 7.98 38.88 14.75
N LEU A 139 9.13 38.63 15.37
CA LEU A 139 9.21 37.84 16.61
C LEU A 139 8.77 38.67 17.82
N ASP A 140 7.93 38.07 18.68
CA ASP A 140 7.56 38.64 19.97
C ASP A 140 8.62 38.40 21.06
N GLU A 141 8.29 38.84 22.27
CA GLU A 141 9.12 38.71 23.46
C GLU A 141 9.38 37.22 23.81
N ARG A 142 8.47 36.30 23.43
CA ARG A 142 8.61 34.83 23.58
C ARG A 142 9.39 34.18 22.44
N GLY A 143 9.78 34.95 21.42
CA GLY A 143 10.38 34.46 20.18
C GLY A 143 9.38 33.75 19.26
N PHE A 144 8.09 34.08 19.36
CA PHE A 144 7.03 33.57 18.48
C PHE A 144 6.77 34.54 17.36
N PHE A 145 6.61 34.01 16.15
CA PHE A 145 6.37 34.82 14.96
C PHE A 145 4.91 35.28 14.87
N HIS A 146 4.73 36.58 14.68
CA HIS A 146 3.45 37.23 14.40
C HIS A 146 3.57 38.07 13.13
N ARG A 147 2.82 37.69 12.11
CA ARG A 147 2.88 38.31 10.77
C ARG A 147 2.68 39.83 10.82
N GLU A 148 1.75 40.30 11.66
CA GLU A 148 1.38 41.70 11.79
C GLU A 148 2.44 42.57 12.43
N ARG A 149 3.38 41.98 13.19
CA ARG A 149 4.53 42.67 13.79
C ARG A 149 5.70 42.84 12.81
N GLY A 150 5.74 42.06 11.72
CA GLY A 150 6.84 42.08 10.76
C GLY A 150 7.01 43.43 10.07
N ASP A 151 8.26 43.86 9.89
CA ASP A 151 8.60 45.11 9.20
C ASP A 151 8.23 45.03 7.72
N LYS A 152 7.12 45.69 7.38
CA LYS A 152 6.58 45.75 6.01
C LYS A 152 7.54 46.42 5.02
N SER A 153 8.56 47.14 5.48
CA SER A 153 9.60 47.71 4.62
C SER A 153 10.43 46.63 3.92
N LEU A 154 10.50 45.42 4.49
CA LEU A 154 11.23 44.25 3.98
C LEU A 154 10.44 43.44 2.93
N LEU A 155 9.15 43.76 2.73
CA LEU A 155 8.28 43.11 1.76
C LEU A 155 8.44 43.73 0.36
N PHE A 156 9.60 43.53 -0.26
CA PHE A 156 9.88 43.91 -1.65
C PHE A 156 10.79 42.90 -2.33
N ASN A 157 10.72 42.84 -3.66
CA ASN A 157 11.61 42.05 -4.50
C ASN A 157 13.02 42.66 -4.45
N VAL A 158 13.99 41.92 -3.91
CA VAL A 158 15.36 42.42 -3.74
C VAL A 158 16.10 42.64 -5.06
N GLU A 159 15.65 42.00 -6.14
CA GLU A 159 16.15 42.20 -7.51
C GLU A 159 15.62 43.53 -8.10
N HIS A 160 14.57 44.12 -7.50
CA HIS A 160 13.90 45.35 -7.93
C HIS A 160 13.68 46.34 -6.77
N PRO A 161 14.76 46.91 -6.19
CA PRO A 161 14.71 47.68 -4.95
C PRO A 161 14.26 49.15 -5.10
N ALA A 162 14.01 49.66 -6.32
CA ALA A 162 13.50 51.02 -6.50
C ALA A 162 12.01 51.10 -6.11
N ALA A 163 11.58 52.20 -5.49
CA ALA A 163 10.21 52.36 -4.99
C ALA A 163 9.15 52.41 -6.11
N ASN A 164 9.54 52.89 -7.29
CA ASN A 164 8.71 53.05 -8.47
C ASN A 164 8.85 51.90 -9.49
N ASP A 165 9.63 50.85 -9.19
CA ASP A 165 9.76 49.70 -10.07
C ASP A 165 8.45 48.87 -10.05
N PRO A 166 7.81 48.60 -11.20
CA PRO A 166 6.57 47.82 -11.25
C PRO A 166 6.74 46.37 -10.75
N LEU A 167 7.97 45.84 -10.75
CA LEU A 167 8.30 44.50 -10.27
C LEU A 167 8.63 44.45 -8.78
N ARG A 168 8.67 45.59 -8.08
CA ARG A 168 9.00 45.70 -6.65
C ARG A 168 8.15 44.78 -5.76
N LYS A 169 6.88 44.56 -6.10
CA LYS A 169 5.94 43.75 -5.31
C LYS A 169 5.70 42.35 -5.87
N VAL A 170 6.33 42.03 -6.99
CA VAL A 170 6.14 40.75 -7.67
C VAL A 170 6.85 39.64 -6.89
N TYR A 171 6.13 38.55 -6.63
CA TYR A 171 6.60 37.36 -5.90
C TYR A 171 7.18 37.63 -4.50
N VAL A 172 6.64 38.63 -3.80
CA VAL A 172 6.93 38.91 -2.38
C VAL A 172 5.98 38.09 -1.48
N ASP A 173 6.53 37.34 -0.53
CA ASP A 173 5.77 36.47 0.40
C ASP A 173 6.02 36.91 1.85
N ASP A 174 4.95 37.06 2.62
CA ASP A 174 4.96 37.43 4.04
C ASP A 174 4.75 36.22 4.97
N GLY A 175 4.79 35.01 4.41
CA GLY A 175 4.57 33.74 5.11
C GLY A 175 3.22 33.10 4.78
N TYR A 176 2.22 33.89 4.37
CA TYR A 176 0.87 33.41 4.07
C TYR A 176 0.60 33.25 2.56
N GLY A 177 1.68 33.29 1.77
CA GLY A 177 1.66 33.16 0.33
C GLY A 177 1.42 34.48 -0.39
N LEU A 178 1.68 34.46 -1.68
CA LEU A 178 1.57 35.59 -2.59
C LEU A 178 0.57 35.30 -3.69
N VAL A 179 -0.02 36.32 -4.31
CA VAL A 179 -0.89 36.17 -5.48
C VAL A 179 -0.13 36.65 -6.72
N ASP A 180 -0.06 35.82 -7.76
CA ASP A 180 0.56 36.19 -9.03
C ASP A 180 -0.34 37.10 -9.89
N GLY A 181 0.18 37.58 -11.02
CA GLY A 181 -0.57 38.44 -11.93
C GLY A 181 -1.81 37.80 -12.56
N LYS A 182 -2.03 36.49 -12.38
CA LYS A 182 -3.19 35.73 -12.86
C LYS A 182 -4.20 35.42 -11.74
N GLY A 183 -3.96 35.90 -10.53
CA GLY A 183 -4.82 35.65 -9.38
C GLY A 183 -4.55 34.32 -8.66
N ALA A 184 -3.53 33.55 -9.05
CA ALA A 184 -3.19 32.30 -8.39
C ALA A 184 -2.34 32.55 -7.15
N ARG A 185 -2.73 31.94 -6.02
CA ARG A 185 -1.97 32.03 -4.77
C ARG A 185 -0.87 30.97 -4.71
N HIS A 186 0.35 31.38 -4.38
CA HIS A 186 1.52 30.51 -4.20
C HIS A 186 2.06 30.62 -2.78
N ARG A 187 2.27 29.48 -2.11
CA ARG A 187 2.66 29.41 -0.68
C ARG A 187 4.11 28.92 -0.49
N PHE A 188 5.08 29.67 -0.99
CA PHE A 188 6.49 29.24 -0.99
C PHE A 188 7.07 29.12 0.42
N VAL A 189 6.81 30.11 1.28
CA VAL A 189 7.34 30.09 2.65
C VAL A 189 6.71 28.97 3.48
N ALA A 190 5.39 28.76 3.36
CA ALA A 190 4.70 27.68 4.07
C ALA A 190 5.17 26.29 3.62
N TYR A 191 5.45 26.12 2.32
CA TYR A 191 6.07 24.90 1.80
C TYR A 191 7.48 24.70 2.36
N TYR A 192 8.31 25.76 2.37
CA TYR A 192 9.64 25.70 2.97
C TYR A 192 9.57 25.30 4.44
N ASN A 193 8.63 25.86 5.20
CA ASN A 193 8.44 25.54 6.61
C ASN A 193 8.16 24.04 6.80
N SER A 194 7.25 23.47 6.01
CA SER A 194 6.88 22.05 6.10
C SER A 194 7.98 21.09 5.62
N TRP A 195 8.54 21.32 4.43
CA TRP A 195 9.41 20.34 3.76
C TRP A 195 10.90 20.55 4.01
N ILE A 196 11.32 21.76 4.39
CA ILE A 196 12.72 22.08 4.66
C ILE A 196 12.92 22.29 6.15
N GLN A 197 12.24 23.26 6.76
CA GLN A 197 12.53 23.64 8.16
C GLN A 197 12.19 22.53 9.16
N TRP A 198 10.93 22.07 9.19
CA TRP A 198 10.52 20.99 10.11
C TRP A 198 11.15 19.64 9.79
N ARG A 199 11.50 19.38 8.52
CA ARG A 199 12.28 18.19 8.15
C ARG A 199 13.73 18.27 8.62
N ASN A 200 14.35 19.46 8.58
CA ASN A 200 15.67 19.69 9.14
C ASN A 200 15.67 19.49 10.67
N ILE A 201 14.67 20.01 11.38
CA ILE A 201 14.51 19.77 12.83
C ILE A 201 14.37 18.27 13.11
N GLN A 202 13.49 17.58 12.39
CA GLN A 202 13.31 16.13 12.52
C GLN A 202 14.61 15.37 12.25
N SER A 203 15.35 15.74 11.20
CA SER A 203 16.62 15.13 10.83
C SER A 203 17.70 15.39 11.88
N ALA A 204 17.82 16.61 12.38
CA ALA A 204 18.78 17.01 13.41
C ALA A 204 18.61 16.16 14.68
N LEU A 205 17.37 16.06 15.18
CA LEU A 205 17.05 15.22 16.34
C LEU A 205 17.44 13.75 16.11
N ALA A 206 17.09 13.19 14.95
CA ALA A 206 17.38 11.79 14.64
C ALA A 206 18.89 11.50 14.56
N VAL A 207 19.68 12.36 13.89
CA VAL A 207 21.13 12.11 13.72
C VAL A 207 21.92 12.44 14.98
N LEU A 208 21.54 13.45 15.76
CA LEU A 208 22.17 13.77 17.04
C LEU A 208 21.91 12.65 18.06
N ALA A 209 20.67 12.19 18.20
CA ALA A 209 20.35 11.06 19.06
C ALA A 209 21.09 9.79 18.61
N ARG A 210 21.10 9.48 17.30
CA ARG A 210 21.85 8.32 16.78
C ARG A 210 23.35 8.41 17.06
N ALA A 211 23.96 9.58 16.88
CA ALA A 211 25.38 9.79 17.20
C ALA A 211 25.64 9.57 18.70
N TYR A 212 24.79 10.09 19.59
CA TYR A 212 24.89 9.82 21.02
C TYR A 212 24.80 8.31 21.33
N THR A 213 23.79 7.61 20.79
CA THR A 213 23.62 6.17 21.09
C THR A 213 24.78 5.30 20.66
N LEU A 214 25.53 5.69 19.62
CA LEU A 214 26.69 4.92 19.13
C LEU A 214 28.02 5.36 19.73
N THR A 215 28.14 6.57 20.27
CA THR A 215 29.41 7.14 20.77
C THR A 215 29.45 7.34 22.27
N ALA A 216 28.28 7.44 22.91
CA ALA A 216 28.09 7.92 24.28
C ALA A 216 28.69 9.32 24.55
N ASP A 217 28.98 10.12 23.52
CA ASP A 217 29.52 11.47 23.66
C ASP A 217 28.39 12.47 24.00
N PRO A 218 28.39 13.08 25.20
CA PRO A 218 27.29 13.91 25.71
C PRO A 218 27.03 15.15 24.86
N LYS A 219 27.98 15.63 24.04
CA LYS A 219 27.78 16.81 23.19
C LYS A 219 26.60 16.65 22.21
N TYR A 220 26.37 15.42 21.73
CA TYR A 220 25.25 15.16 20.82
C TYR A 220 23.91 15.20 21.58
N ALA A 221 23.89 14.67 22.81
CA ALA A 221 22.74 14.73 23.70
C ALA A 221 22.39 16.18 24.06
N HIS A 222 23.39 16.99 24.43
CA HIS A 222 23.24 18.43 24.69
C HIS A 222 22.54 19.15 23.54
N LYS A 223 23.06 19.03 22.31
CA LYS A 223 22.52 19.70 21.11
C LYS A 223 21.09 19.26 20.79
N ALA A 224 20.78 17.98 20.98
CA ALA A 224 19.43 17.47 20.80
C ALA A 224 18.46 18.01 21.87
N ALA A 225 18.92 18.14 23.11
CA ALA A 225 18.11 18.67 24.21
C ALA A 225 17.77 20.16 24.04
N VAL A 226 18.67 20.97 23.48
CA VAL A 226 18.37 22.37 23.11
C VAL A 226 17.18 22.46 22.15
N LEU A 227 17.14 21.59 21.13
CA LEU A 227 16.01 21.53 20.19
C LEU A 227 14.72 21.04 20.88
N LEU A 228 14.80 19.96 21.66
CA LEU A 228 13.64 19.38 22.34
C LEU A 228 13.01 20.36 23.34
N ASP A 229 13.82 21.09 24.09
CA ASP A 229 13.37 22.13 25.01
C ASP A 229 12.59 23.23 24.27
N ARG A 230 13.14 23.73 23.15
CA ARG A 230 12.43 24.75 22.36
C ARG A 230 11.18 24.21 21.67
N ILE A 231 11.20 22.96 21.22
CA ILE A 231 10.00 22.31 20.69
C ILE A 231 8.92 22.26 21.77
N ALA A 232 9.26 21.94 23.01
CA ALA A 232 8.31 21.90 24.13
C ALA A 232 7.70 23.28 24.43
N ASP A 233 8.39 24.39 24.15
CA ASP A 233 7.80 25.73 24.24
C ASP A 233 6.67 25.97 23.23
N VAL A 234 6.81 25.46 22.00
CA VAL A 234 5.92 25.81 20.87
C VAL A 234 4.86 24.74 20.62
N TYR A 235 5.18 23.47 20.85
CA TYR A 235 4.37 22.34 20.42
C TYR A 235 2.93 22.35 20.99
N PRO A 236 2.68 22.75 22.26
CA PRO A 236 1.33 22.86 22.80
C PRO A 236 0.39 23.77 22.00
N GLU A 237 0.91 24.85 21.40
CA GLU A 237 0.14 25.82 20.62
C GLU A 237 -0.02 25.42 19.14
N MET A 238 0.68 24.38 18.66
CA MET A 238 0.61 23.95 17.26
C MET A 238 -0.74 23.31 16.94
N ASP A 239 -1.50 23.95 16.05
CA ASP A 239 -2.82 23.51 15.59
C ASP A 239 -2.99 23.80 14.09
N PHE A 240 -3.27 22.77 13.30
CA PHE A 240 -3.44 22.94 11.86
C PHE A 240 -4.81 23.52 11.48
N ARG A 241 -5.84 23.39 12.34
CA ARG A 241 -7.23 23.76 11.99
C ARG A 241 -7.39 25.21 11.54
N PRO A 242 -6.78 26.23 12.19
CA PRO A 242 -6.86 27.60 11.73
C PRO A 242 -6.25 27.80 10.33
N LEU A 243 -5.16 27.09 10.01
CA LEU A 243 -4.52 27.15 8.70
C LEU A 243 -5.40 26.48 7.63
N HIS A 244 -6.01 25.34 7.95
CA HIS A 244 -6.93 24.70 7.02
C HIS A 244 -8.11 25.60 6.63
N LYS A 245 -8.66 26.37 7.57
CA LYS A 245 -9.73 27.36 7.30
C LYS A 245 -9.29 28.48 6.34
N LEU A 246 -7.99 28.76 6.28
CA LEU A 246 -7.38 29.70 5.31
C LEU A 246 -6.99 29.02 3.99
N GLY A 247 -7.38 27.75 3.81
CA GLY A 247 -7.16 26.95 2.62
C GLY A 247 -5.80 26.27 2.55
N PHE A 248 -4.99 26.28 3.62
CA PHE A 248 -3.71 25.55 3.65
C PHE A 248 -3.93 24.04 3.63
N GLU A 249 -3.06 23.32 2.94
CA GLU A 249 -3.17 21.87 2.76
C GLU A 249 -2.11 21.12 3.58
N HIS A 250 -2.51 20.01 4.20
CA HIS A 250 -1.58 19.07 4.83
C HIS A 250 -2.19 17.66 4.89
N SER A 251 -1.41 16.71 5.38
CA SER A 251 -1.82 15.32 5.59
C SER A 251 -2.83 15.17 6.75
N HIS A 252 -4.07 15.57 6.51
CA HIS A 252 -5.17 15.55 7.49
C HIS A 252 -6.33 14.62 7.11
N GLY A 253 -6.25 13.90 5.98
CA GLY A 253 -7.28 12.92 5.58
C GLY A 253 -8.68 13.52 5.39
N GLY A 254 -8.76 14.80 5.02
CA GLY A 254 -10.03 15.53 4.88
C GLY A 254 -10.60 16.15 6.17
N SER A 255 -10.04 15.89 7.35
CA SER A 255 -10.61 16.46 8.60
C SER A 255 -10.26 17.93 8.85
N GLY A 256 -9.19 18.43 8.22
CA GLY A 256 -8.65 19.77 8.49
C GLY A 256 -7.92 19.89 9.82
N GLU A 257 -7.68 18.77 10.52
CA GLU A 257 -7.10 18.76 11.86
C GLU A 257 -5.63 18.29 11.86
N GLY A 258 -4.92 18.59 12.95
CA GLY A 258 -3.53 18.20 13.10
C GLY A 258 -2.73 19.16 13.97
N ARG A 259 -1.41 18.98 13.94
CA ARG A 259 -0.44 19.89 14.56
C ARG A 259 0.49 20.50 13.52
N VAL A 260 1.76 20.08 13.49
CA VAL A 260 2.78 20.60 12.58
C VAL A 260 2.54 20.06 11.18
N LEU A 261 2.44 18.73 11.06
CA LEU A 261 2.40 18.01 9.80
C LEU A 261 1.01 17.41 9.51
N GLY A 262 -0.05 18.12 9.87
CA GLY A 262 -1.43 17.60 9.81
C GLY A 262 -1.66 16.59 10.95
N ARG A 263 -2.56 15.62 10.78
CA ARG A 263 -2.81 14.57 11.81
C ARG A 263 -2.24 13.22 11.47
N ILE A 264 -2.07 12.91 10.18
CA ILE A 264 -1.60 11.60 9.73
C ILE A 264 -0.07 11.55 9.87
N TRP A 265 0.63 12.49 9.25
CA TRP A 265 2.11 12.51 9.25
C TRP A 265 2.71 12.99 10.58
N GLU A 266 1.93 13.67 11.42
CA GLU A 266 2.35 14.08 12.76
C GLU A 266 2.86 12.91 13.59
N SER A 267 2.26 11.74 13.41
CA SER A 267 2.68 10.52 14.11
C SER A 267 4.17 10.19 13.92
N ALA A 268 4.76 10.45 12.74
CA ALA A 268 6.16 10.19 12.49
C ALA A 268 7.08 11.23 13.17
N LEU A 269 6.67 12.50 13.16
CA LEU A 269 7.38 13.58 13.86
C LEU A 269 7.33 13.35 15.37
N ALA A 270 6.15 13.09 15.92
CA ALA A 270 5.92 12.81 17.34
C ALA A 270 6.73 11.62 17.85
N GLN A 271 6.73 10.49 17.12
CA GLN A 271 7.55 9.32 17.47
C GLN A 271 9.05 9.65 17.42
N GLY A 272 9.50 10.41 16.42
CA GLY A 272 10.90 10.84 16.32
C GLY A 272 11.34 11.71 17.49
N MET A 273 10.51 12.66 17.91
CA MET A 273 10.79 13.54 19.04
C MET A 273 10.79 12.78 20.38
N ALA A 274 9.79 11.92 20.61
CA ALA A 274 9.73 11.10 21.82
C ALA A 274 10.91 10.13 21.91
N ARG A 275 11.29 9.51 20.79
CA ARG A 275 12.47 8.64 20.70
C ARG A 275 13.75 9.40 20.99
N ALA A 276 13.95 10.55 20.35
CA ALA A 276 15.15 11.36 20.57
C ALA A 276 15.28 11.77 22.04
N TYR A 277 14.20 12.20 22.69
CA TYR A 277 14.19 12.51 24.12
C TYR A 277 14.62 11.32 24.97
N ASP A 278 14.03 10.15 24.74
CA ASP A 278 14.38 8.95 25.49
C ASP A 278 15.85 8.55 25.29
N GLU A 279 16.32 8.53 24.05
CA GLU A 279 17.66 8.04 23.69
C GLU A 279 18.78 8.93 24.24
N ILE A 280 18.56 10.23 24.41
CA ILE A 280 19.58 11.17 24.91
C ILE A 280 19.54 11.38 26.42
N TRP A 281 18.51 10.87 27.12
CA TRP A 281 18.26 11.24 28.52
C TRP A 281 19.44 10.94 29.44
N ASP A 282 20.13 9.81 29.24
CA ASP A 282 21.31 9.46 30.03
C ASP A 282 22.49 10.41 29.74
N GLY A 283 22.54 11.02 28.55
CA GLY A 283 23.64 11.85 28.08
C GLY A 283 23.61 13.30 28.54
N ILE A 284 22.45 13.77 28.99
CA ILE A 284 22.28 15.13 29.53
C ILE A 284 22.45 15.18 31.05
N GLN A 285 22.65 14.04 31.72
CA GLN A 285 22.84 14.00 33.16
C GLN A 285 24.12 14.76 33.54
N GLY A 286 23.96 15.81 34.37
CA GLY A 286 25.06 16.69 34.78
C GLY A 286 25.44 17.79 33.78
N ASP A 287 24.61 18.04 32.76
CA ASP A 287 24.87 19.08 31.75
C ASP A 287 24.54 20.50 32.25
N GLU A 288 25.48 21.10 32.97
CA GLU A 288 25.33 22.46 33.52
C GLU A 288 25.24 23.54 32.43
N ALA A 289 25.86 23.32 31.26
CA ALA A 289 25.83 24.26 30.15
C ALA A 289 24.43 24.35 29.53
N LEU A 290 23.76 23.20 29.36
CA LEU A 290 22.37 23.14 28.92
C LEU A 290 21.45 23.88 29.91
N VAL A 291 21.64 23.66 31.21
CA VAL A 291 20.86 24.34 32.26
C VAL A 291 21.05 25.84 32.18
N ALA A 292 22.30 26.32 32.09
CA ALA A 292 22.60 27.74 31.97
C ALA A 292 21.93 28.37 30.74
N PHE A 293 22.04 27.73 29.57
CA PHE A 293 21.43 28.20 28.33
C PHE A 293 19.90 28.24 28.42
N CYS A 294 19.25 27.15 28.83
CA CYS A 294 17.80 27.08 28.92
C CYS A 294 17.23 28.04 29.99
N ALA A 295 17.92 28.21 31.12
CA ALA A 295 17.53 29.18 32.16
C ALA A 295 17.64 30.63 31.65
N GLU A 296 18.69 30.96 30.88
CA GLU A 296 18.82 32.26 30.24
C GLU A 296 17.68 32.50 29.25
N LYS A 297 17.38 31.52 28.38
CA LYS A 297 16.27 31.61 27.42
C LYS A 297 14.93 31.76 28.11
N SER A 298 14.69 30.95 29.13
CA SER A 298 13.48 31.03 29.95
C SER A 298 13.28 32.43 30.53
N LYS A 299 14.32 33.00 31.15
CA LYS A 299 14.26 34.34 31.75
C LYS A 299 14.03 35.43 30.70
N LYS A 300 14.72 35.34 29.56
CA LYS A 300 14.63 36.33 28.47
C LYS A 300 13.27 36.30 27.77
N HIS A 301 12.69 35.12 27.59
CA HIS A 301 11.51 34.90 26.77
C HIS A 301 10.25 34.52 27.56
N ASN A 302 10.32 34.53 28.90
CA ASN A 302 9.23 34.16 29.81
C ASN A 302 8.63 32.76 29.53
N LEU A 303 9.48 31.72 29.58
CA LEU A 303 9.14 30.35 29.16
C LEU A 303 8.99 29.34 30.31
N GLY A 304 8.68 29.81 31.53
CA GLY A 304 8.51 28.95 32.71
C GLY A 304 9.82 28.45 33.32
N ASP A 305 9.78 27.64 34.39
CA ASP A 305 10.98 27.21 35.11
C ASP A 305 11.84 26.24 34.28
N LYS A 306 13.11 26.60 34.09
CA LYS A 306 14.17 25.80 33.46
C LYS A 306 15.50 25.90 34.23
N GLY A 307 15.42 26.22 35.53
CA GLY A 307 16.59 26.50 36.38
C GLY A 307 17.38 25.25 36.82
N SER A 308 16.93 24.06 36.44
CA SER A 308 17.60 22.79 36.72
C SER A 308 17.36 21.79 35.59
N LEU A 309 18.19 20.76 35.51
CA LEU A 309 18.00 19.68 34.55
C LEU A 309 16.64 18.98 34.75
N GLN A 310 16.24 18.78 36.01
CA GLN A 310 14.94 18.20 36.35
C GLN A 310 13.79 19.07 35.83
N ALA A 311 13.89 20.39 35.93
CA ALA A 311 12.89 21.31 35.39
C ALA A 311 12.82 21.24 33.85
N ILE A 312 13.96 21.16 33.16
CA ILE A 312 14.03 21.01 31.70
C ILE A 312 13.41 19.68 31.25
N CYS A 313 13.80 18.56 31.87
CA CYS A 313 13.21 17.25 31.59
C CYS A 313 11.70 17.25 31.84
N ARG A 314 11.26 17.84 32.95
CA ARG A 314 9.83 17.96 33.28
C ARG A 314 9.08 18.79 32.24
N HIS A 315 9.67 19.90 31.78
CA HIS A 315 9.11 20.73 30.72
C HIS A 315 8.94 19.95 29.41
N ILE A 316 9.97 19.23 28.96
CA ILE A 316 9.90 18.38 27.76
C ILE A 316 8.83 17.28 27.94
N GLU A 317 8.82 16.59 29.09
CA GLU A 317 7.85 15.53 29.33
C GLU A 317 6.40 16.04 29.35
N ASP A 318 6.12 17.16 30.00
CA ASP A 318 4.76 17.67 30.18
C ASP A 318 4.23 18.41 28.95
N HIS A 319 5.08 19.17 28.25
CA HIS A 319 4.70 20.02 27.13
C HIS A 319 4.96 19.40 25.74
N LEU A 320 5.74 18.31 25.67
CA LEU A 320 5.95 17.57 24.43
C LEU A 320 5.44 16.13 24.53
N VAL A 321 6.00 15.29 25.41
CA VAL A 321 5.71 13.84 25.42
C VAL A 321 4.26 13.54 25.84
N LEU A 322 3.79 14.12 26.94
CA LEU A 322 2.38 14.00 27.36
C LEU A 322 1.44 14.68 26.37
N GLU A 323 1.86 15.78 25.77
CA GLU A 323 1.05 16.49 24.79
C GLU A 323 0.88 15.65 23.50
N ILE A 324 1.89 14.88 23.08
CA ILE A 324 1.77 13.86 22.03
C ILE A 324 0.70 12.82 22.41
N LEU A 325 0.73 12.27 23.63
CA LEU A 325 -0.24 11.26 24.09
C LEU A 325 -1.67 11.82 24.10
N LYS A 326 -1.86 13.03 24.62
CA LYS A 326 -3.16 13.75 24.58
C LYS A 326 -3.63 13.96 23.15
N SER A 327 -2.72 14.25 22.21
CA SER A 327 -3.05 14.43 20.79
C SER A 327 -3.53 13.17 20.12
N VAL A 328 -3.01 12.01 20.52
CA VAL A 328 -3.53 10.74 20.02
C VAL A 328 -4.94 10.53 20.55
N LYS A 329 -5.16 10.84 21.84
CA LYS A 329 -6.47 10.70 22.51
C LYS A 329 -7.54 11.62 21.93
N ASP A 330 -7.20 12.88 21.63
CA ASP A 330 -8.12 13.85 21.02
C ASP A 330 -8.12 13.85 19.48
N SER A 331 -7.44 12.87 18.87
CA SER A 331 -7.43 12.66 17.43
C SER A 331 -6.62 13.67 16.60
N ARG A 332 -5.92 14.64 17.20
CA ARG A 332 -4.94 15.50 16.48
C ARG A 332 -3.73 14.75 15.94
N ILE A 333 -3.44 13.55 16.45
CA ILE A 333 -2.53 12.56 15.86
C ILE A 333 -3.32 11.30 15.51
N ALA A 334 -3.54 11.08 14.21
CA ALA A 334 -4.38 10.02 13.69
C ALA A 334 -3.91 9.53 12.31
N PRO A 335 -2.78 8.79 12.25
CA PRO A 335 -2.33 8.13 11.02
C PRO A 335 -3.26 6.95 10.63
N ASN A 336 -2.95 6.35 9.48
CA ASN A 336 -3.47 5.03 9.10
C ASN A 336 -3.30 4.02 10.25
N LEU A 337 -4.15 2.98 10.24
CA LEU A 337 -4.26 2.04 11.35
C LEU A 337 -2.92 1.36 11.67
N GLY A 338 -2.73 1.11 12.96
CA GLY A 338 -1.43 0.72 13.55
C GLY A 338 -0.63 1.92 14.06
N GLY A 339 -0.61 3.06 13.35
CA GLY A 339 0.28 4.18 13.68
C GLY A 339 -0.06 4.90 14.99
N ARG A 340 -1.35 5.01 15.37
CA ARG A 340 -1.73 5.57 16.67
C ARG A 340 -1.15 4.74 17.82
N LYS A 341 -1.16 3.41 17.69
CA LYS A 341 -0.66 2.49 18.71
C LYS A 341 0.86 2.60 18.88
N THR A 342 1.60 2.61 17.77
CA THR A 342 3.06 2.77 17.83
C THR A 342 3.45 4.12 18.42
N CYS A 343 2.70 5.18 18.11
CA CYS A 343 2.91 6.50 18.69
C CYS A 343 2.69 6.51 20.20
N VAL A 344 1.61 5.89 20.70
CA VAL A 344 1.32 5.80 22.13
C VAL A 344 2.40 5.02 22.87
N VAL A 345 2.75 3.81 22.40
CA VAL A 345 3.78 3.00 23.08
C VAL A 345 5.13 3.72 23.06
N THR A 346 5.54 4.29 21.94
CA THR A 346 6.81 5.04 21.86
C THR A 346 6.84 6.21 22.84
N ALA A 347 5.79 7.03 22.88
CA ALA A 347 5.73 8.19 23.77
C ALA A 347 5.59 7.78 25.26
N ALA A 348 4.82 6.73 25.57
CA ALA A 348 4.67 6.21 26.93
C ALA A 348 5.98 5.60 27.46
N THR A 349 6.72 4.88 26.60
CA THR A 349 8.07 4.37 26.93
C THR A 349 9.06 5.51 27.15
N ALA A 350 9.02 6.56 26.31
CA ALA A 350 9.86 7.74 26.50
C ALA A 350 9.54 8.48 27.80
N LEU A 351 8.26 8.56 28.18
CA LEU A 351 7.80 9.19 29.41
C LEU A 351 8.31 8.47 30.67
N ASP A 352 8.29 7.13 30.69
CA ASP A 352 8.79 6.26 31.77
C ASP A 352 8.34 6.69 33.20
N ARG A 353 7.05 7.00 33.36
CA ARG A 353 6.44 7.41 34.65
C ARG A 353 5.59 6.30 35.24
N GLY A 354 6.22 5.19 35.62
CA GLY A 354 5.59 4.09 36.35
C GLY A 354 4.18 3.71 35.86
N LYS A 355 3.18 3.88 36.73
CA LYS A 355 1.78 3.53 36.44
C LYS A 355 1.17 4.36 35.30
N THR A 356 1.60 5.60 35.14
CA THR A 356 1.15 6.46 34.04
C THR A 356 1.52 5.84 32.69
N THR A 357 2.75 5.32 32.53
CA THR A 357 3.19 4.63 31.32
C THR A 357 2.35 3.37 31.05
N GLU A 358 2.11 2.57 32.09
CA GLU A 358 1.29 1.35 32.01
C GLU A 358 -0.14 1.64 31.54
N GLN A 359 -0.79 2.67 32.09
CA GLN A 359 -2.15 3.07 31.70
C GLN A 359 -2.27 3.45 30.22
N TRP A 360 -1.26 4.14 29.68
CA TRP A 360 -1.26 4.50 28.26
C TRP A 360 -1.06 3.28 27.35
N ILE A 361 -0.23 2.33 27.76
CA ILE A 361 -0.03 1.09 27.01
C ILE A 361 -1.30 0.22 27.11
N ASP A 362 -1.90 0.06 28.29
CA ASP A 362 -3.16 -0.68 28.48
C ASP A 362 -4.29 -0.13 27.59
N TRP A 363 -4.39 1.20 27.47
CA TRP A 363 -5.38 1.84 26.62
C TRP A 363 -5.31 1.38 25.16
N VAL A 364 -4.14 1.02 24.65
CA VAL A 364 -3.98 0.49 23.27
C VAL A 364 -4.69 -0.85 23.08
N PHE A 365 -4.84 -1.64 24.13
CA PHE A 365 -5.54 -2.93 24.13
C PHE A 365 -7.04 -2.78 24.44
N ASP A 366 -7.41 -1.69 25.11
CA ASP A 366 -8.77 -1.44 25.56
C ASP A 366 -9.78 -1.26 24.39
N PRO A 367 -10.98 -1.87 24.43
CA PRO A 367 -12.01 -1.70 23.41
C PRO A 367 -12.48 -0.25 23.18
N SER A 368 -12.30 0.63 24.16
CA SER A 368 -12.57 2.07 24.07
C SER A 368 -11.49 2.85 23.31
N PHE A 369 -10.41 2.20 22.85
CA PHE A 369 -9.44 2.84 21.98
C PHE A 369 -10.17 3.44 20.76
N PRO A 370 -9.86 4.69 20.35
CA PRO A 370 -10.70 5.45 19.44
C PRO A 370 -11.10 4.69 18.17
N ASP A 371 -12.35 4.91 17.74
CA ASP A 371 -13.01 4.30 16.59
C ASP A 371 -13.22 2.76 16.71
N GLY A 372 -13.07 2.19 17.92
CA GLY A 372 -13.22 0.76 18.19
C GLY A 372 -12.11 -0.09 17.58
N TYR A 373 -10.98 0.53 17.26
CA TYR A 373 -9.84 -0.10 16.61
C TYR A 373 -8.72 -0.39 17.61
N SER A 374 -8.99 -1.10 18.69
CA SER A 374 -7.94 -1.52 19.63
C SER A 374 -6.92 -2.46 18.98
N LEU A 375 -5.82 -2.76 19.68
CA LEU A 375 -4.81 -3.70 19.18
C LEU A 375 -5.34 -5.13 19.02
N PRO A 376 -6.13 -5.71 19.95
CA PRO A 376 -6.81 -6.99 19.73
C PRO A 376 -7.67 -6.99 18.47
N TRP A 377 -8.49 -5.94 18.25
CA TRP A 377 -9.28 -5.82 17.03
C TRP A 377 -8.40 -5.83 15.78
N LEU A 378 -7.32 -5.05 15.78
CA LEU A 378 -6.43 -4.93 14.61
C LEU A 378 -5.78 -6.29 14.27
N LEU A 379 -5.32 -7.02 15.28
CA LEU A 379 -4.63 -8.30 15.10
C LEU A 379 -5.58 -9.49 14.86
N VAL A 380 -6.89 -9.35 15.09
CA VAL A 380 -7.89 -10.43 14.87
C VAL A 380 -8.83 -10.14 13.70
N GLU A 381 -9.23 -8.90 13.47
CA GLU A 381 -10.21 -8.52 12.44
C GLU A 381 -9.66 -7.49 11.44
N GLY A 382 -8.88 -6.50 11.88
CA GLY A 382 -8.42 -5.40 11.03
C GLY A 382 -7.39 -5.81 9.97
N ILE A 383 -6.45 -6.68 10.34
CA ILE A 383 -5.59 -7.40 9.40
C ILE A 383 -6.31 -8.66 8.97
N ASP A 384 -6.33 -8.95 7.68
CA ASP A 384 -6.96 -10.14 7.15
C ASP A 384 -6.22 -11.44 7.52
N ARG A 385 -6.80 -12.59 7.17
CA ARG A 385 -6.21 -13.91 7.45
C ARG A 385 -4.88 -14.15 6.72
N ASP A 386 -4.63 -13.41 5.65
CA ASP A 386 -3.44 -13.55 4.81
C ASP A 386 -2.29 -12.65 5.33
N GLY A 387 -2.57 -11.72 6.25
CA GLY A 387 -1.59 -10.83 6.88
C GLY A 387 -1.62 -9.40 6.35
N MET A 388 -2.64 -9.02 5.59
CA MET A 388 -2.75 -7.71 4.93
C MET A 388 -3.72 -6.77 5.65
N GLY A 389 -3.39 -5.48 5.72
CA GLY A 389 -4.28 -4.46 6.27
C GLY A 389 -5.52 -4.21 5.40
N GLY A 390 -6.55 -3.57 5.97
CA GLY A 390 -7.83 -3.25 5.29
C GLY A 390 -7.77 -2.13 4.23
N GLU A 391 -6.59 -1.86 3.67
CA GLU A 391 -6.36 -0.88 2.59
C GLU A 391 -5.66 -1.58 1.40
N CYS A 392 -5.81 -1.06 0.18
CA CYS A 392 -5.15 -1.60 -1.01
C CYS A 392 -3.65 -1.33 -1.02
N GLY A 393 -2.90 -2.32 -1.53
CA GLY A 393 -1.51 -2.23 -1.88
C GLY A 393 -0.59 -1.63 -0.80
N GLY A 394 0.20 -0.60 -1.14
CA GLY A 394 1.19 -0.04 -0.23
C GLY A 394 0.63 0.44 1.11
N TYR A 395 -0.63 0.90 1.14
CA TYR A 395 -1.29 1.35 2.36
C TYR A 395 -1.64 0.19 3.31
N GLY A 396 -2.15 -0.93 2.77
CA GLY A 396 -2.41 -2.13 3.55
C GLY A 396 -1.13 -2.71 4.15
N LEU A 397 -0.04 -2.74 3.38
CA LEU A 397 1.28 -3.13 3.88
C LEU A 397 1.80 -2.19 4.98
N GLY A 398 1.36 -0.93 4.99
CA GLY A 398 1.65 -0.01 6.07
C GLY A 398 1.12 -0.49 7.43
N TRP A 399 -0.01 -1.19 7.47
CA TRP A 399 -0.56 -1.75 8.72
C TRP A 399 0.27 -2.94 9.16
N THR A 400 0.49 -3.87 8.23
CA THR A 400 1.31 -5.07 8.37
C THR A 400 2.70 -4.74 8.92
N ARG A 401 3.42 -3.82 8.27
CA ARG A 401 4.79 -3.41 8.64
C ARG A 401 4.87 -2.75 10.02
N ARG A 402 3.81 -2.10 10.48
CA ARG A 402 3.75 -1.56 11.84
C ARG A 402 3.55 -2.68 12.87
N MET A 403 2.72 -3.67 12.56
CA MET A 403 2.44 -4.77 13.47
C MET A 403 3.62 -5.72 13.62
N VAL A 404 4.35 -6.05 12.55
CA VAL A 404 5.56 -6.91 12.64
C VAL A 404 6.65 -6.31 13.54
N ASN A 405 6.73 -4.98 13.62
CA ASN A 405 7.69 -4.27 14.47
C ASN A 405 7.16 -4.02 15.90
N PHE A 406 5.86 -4.20 16.14
CA PHE A 406 5.22 -3.87 17.41
C PHE A 406 5.73 -4.69 18.60
N PRO A 407 5.97 -6.02 18.48
CA PRO A 407 6.52 -6.80 19.60
C PRO A 407 7.87 -6.26 20.09
N GLY A 408 8.75 -5.88 19.15
CA GLY A 408 10.05 -5.29 19.48
C GLY A 408 9.93 -3.92 20.15
N LEU A 409 8.94 -3.12 19.76
CA LEU A 409 8.64 -1.84 20.40
C LEU A 409 8.11 -2.03 21.83
N LEU A 410 7.16 -2.94 22.04
CA LEU A 410 6.61 -3.22 23.37
C LEU A 410 7.68 -3.76 24.33
N ALA A 411 8.58 -4.60 23.83
CA ALA A 411 9.70 -5.15 24.60
C ALA A 411 10.70 -4.09 25.10
N LYS A 412 10.70 -2.87 24.55
CA LYS A 412 11.51 -1.74 25.07
C LYS A 412 10.97 -1.19 26.40
N CYS A 413 9.78 -1.62 26.84
CA CYS A 413 9.22 -1.30 28.15
C CYS A 413 9.23 -2.56 29.05
N PRO A 414 10.40 -2.97 29.60
CA PRO A 414 10.54 -4.28 30.27
C PRO A 414 9.69 -4.42 31.55
N SER A 415 9.27 -3.30 32.16
CA SER A 415 8.33 -3.29 33.29
C SER A 415 6.91 -3.68 32.89
N TYR A 416 6.56 -3.59 31.61
CA TYR A 416 5.23 -3.91 31.11
C TYR A 416 5.17 -5.37 30.63
N THR A 417 4.52 -6.23 31.42
CA THR A 417 4.49 -7.69 31.18
C THR A 417 3.09 -8.25 30.95
N LYS A 418 2.05 -7.41 30.95
CA LYS A 418 0.64 -7.85 30.83
C LYS A 418 0.31 -8.50 29.50
N HIS A 419 0.99 -8.11 28.43
CA HIS A 419 0.73 -8.61 27.09
C HIS A 419 2.00 -9.09 26.37
N ASN A 420 1.90 -10.25 25.72
CA ASN A 420 2.88 -10.77 24.77
C ASN A 420 2.20 -11.05 23.43
N LEU A 421 2.39 -10.15 22.47
CA LEU A 421 1.73 -10.25 21.16
C LEU A 421 2.06 -11.54 20.40
N VAL A 422 3.28 -12.05 20.52
CA VAL A 422 3.73 -13.25 19.79
C VAL A 422 2.98 -14.47 20.29
N ALA A 423 2.73 -14.54 21.61
CA ALA A 423 2.00 -15.62 22.25
C ALA A 423 0.47 -15.46 22.10
N GLU A 424 -0.05 -14.24 22.22
CA GLU A 424 -1.49 -13.97 22.24
C GLU A 424 -2.13 -13.90 20.85
N PHE A 425 -1.40 -13.45 19.84
CA PHE A 425 -1.94 -13.18 18.50
C PHE A 425 -1.17 -13.94 17.43
N ALA A 426 -1.38 -15.24 17.34
CA ALA A 426 -0.71 -16.11 16.37
C ALA A 426 -0.81 -15.65 14.91
N LYS A 427 -1.90 -14.99 14.50
CA LYS A 427 -2.07 -14.44 13.15
C LYS A 427 -1.06 -13.34 12.80
N LEU A 428 -0.43 -12.68 13.78
CA LEU A 428 0.66 -11.73 13.53
C LEU A 428 1.76 -12.35 12.67
N LYS A 429 1.98 -13.66 12.77
CA LYS A 429 2.89 -14.42 11.92
C LYS A 429 2.62 -14.26 10.42
N GLN A 430 1.36 -14.16 10.00
CA GLN A 430 1.00 -13.98 8.58
C GLN A 430 1.44 -12.61 8.04
N CYS A 431 1.57 -11.60 8.91
CA CYS A 431 2.09 -10.30 8.51
C CYS A 431 3.55 -10.36 8.03
N PHE A 432 4.33 -11.32 8.53
CA PHE A 432 5.69 -11.56 8.05
C PHE A 432 5.72 -12.35 6.74
N LEU A 433 4.64 -13.05 6.36
CA LEU A 433 4.61 -13.97 5.22
C LEU A 433 3.85 -13.43 4.01
N ILE A 434 3.13 -12.31 4.16
CA ILE A 434 2.28 -11.75 3.10
C ILE A 434 3.06 -11.17 1.91
N GLU A 435 4.15 -10.44 2.14
CA GLU A 435 4.84 -9.71 1.06
C GLU A 435 5.36 -10.65 -0.04
N PRO A 436 6.01 -11.80 0.24
CA PRO A 436 6.40 -12.76 -0.80
C PRO A 436 5.22 -13.35 -1.57
N ARG A 437 4.05 -13.52 -0.94
CA ARG A 437 2.85 -14.12 -1.57
C ARG A 437 2.13 -13.15 -2.51
N LEU A 438 2.36 -11.85 -2.37
CA LEU A 438 1.86 -10.80 -3.25
C LEU A 438 2.71 -10.60 -4.52
N MET A 439 3.87 -11.27 -4.61
CA MET A 439 4.83 -11.05 -5.69
C MET A 439 4.50 -11.91 -6.92
N CYS A 440 4.42 -11.28 -8.09
CA CYS A 440 4.58 -11.95 -9.37
C CYS A 440 6.08 -12.17 -9.63
N LEU A 441 6.44 -13.39 -10.04
CA LEU A 441 7.79 -13.78 -10.43
C LEU A 441 8.88 -13.51 -9.38
N ASP A 442 8.49 -13.36 -8.11
CA ASP A 442 9.35 -12.87 -7.02
C ASP A 442 10.03 -11.51 -7.33
N ALA A 443 9.48 -10.73 -8.28
CA ALA A 443 10.15 -9.56 -8.83
C ALA A 443 9.24 -8.34 -9.06
N ALA A 444 7.94 -8.53 -9.31
CA ALA A 444 6.97 -7.45 -9.53
C ALA A 444 5.79 -7.52 -8.55
N PHE A 445 5.55 -6.44 -7.82
CA PHE A 445 4.35 -6.25 -7.00
C PHE A 445 3.23 -5.61 -7.84
N PRO A 446 2.04 -6.23 -7.96
CA PRO A 446 0.91 -5.66 -8.69
C PRO A 446 0.48 -4.29 -8.15
N ASN A 447 0.32 -3.31 -9.05
CA ASN A 447 -0.12 -1.96 -8.72
C ASN A 447 -1.63 -1.86 -8.56
N ILE A 448 -2.16 -2.40 -7.47
CA ILE A 448 -3.60 -2.32 -7.18
C ILE A 448 -3.93 -1.14 -6.26
N GLY A 449 -5.02 -0.44 -6.58
CA GLY A 449 -5.43 0.77 -5.87
C GLY A 449 -4.41 1.90 -5.93
N ASP A 450 -4.40 2.78 -4.92
CA ASP A 450 -3.42 3.87 -4.83
C ASP A 450 -2.01 3.33 -4.47
N SER A 451 -1.33 2.68 -5.43
CA SER A 451 -0.01 2.05 -5.26
C SER A 451 0.89 2.18 -6.49
N GLY A 452 2.19 2.33 -6.25
CA GLY A 452 3.22 2.26 -7.30
C GLY A 452 3.09 3.34 -8.38
N SER A 453 3.44 2.98 -9.61
CA SER A 453 3.37 3.82 -10.81
C SER A 453 3.17 2.94 -12.05
N THR A 454 2.59 3.44 -13.12
CA THR A 454 2.37 2.70 -14.37
C THR A 454 3.60 1.95 -14.86
N GLY A 455 3.50 0.63 -15.00
CA GLY A 455 4.59 -0.26 -15.42
C GLY A 455 5.73 -0.41 -14.40
N SER A 456 5.51 -0.11 -13.12
CA SER A 456 6.55 -0.28 -12.09
C SER A 456 6.88 -1.75 -11.87
N TRP A 457 8.18 -2.03 -11.81
CA TRP A 457 8.71 -3.37 -11.54
C TRP A 457 9.59 -3.32 -10.29
N GLY A 458 9.12 -3.87 -9.18
CA GLY A 458 9.83 -3.83 -7.92
C GLY A 458 9.41 -4.91 -6.95
N ARG A 459 10.40 -5.46 -6.25
CA ARG A 459 10.21 -6.43 -5.17
C ARG A 459 9.92 -5.73 -3.85
N ILE A 460 8.87 -6.17 -3.16
CA ILE A 460 8.60 -5.82 -1.75
C ILE A 460 9.11 -6.93 -0.82
N GLY A 461 9.18 -6.68 0.49
CA GLY A 461 9.81 -7.59 1.43
C GLY A 461 11.30 -7.31 1.65
N SER A 462 11.80 -7.65 2.83
CA SER A 462 13.20 -7.46 3.19
C SER A 462 13.74 -8.63 4.01
N ALA A 463 15.02 -8.94 3.82
CA ALA A 463 15.71 -9.97 4.57
C ALA A 463 15.65 -9.72 6.09
N ALA A 464 15.80 -8.46 6.50
CA ALA A 464 15.69 -8.02 7.89
C ALA A 464 14.31 -8.32 8.50
N THR A 465 13.22 -8.08 7.78
CA THR A 465 11.86 -8.37 8.26
C THR A 465 11.67 -9.88 8.50
N PHE A 466 12.13 -10.73 7.59
CA PHE A 466 12.03 -12.18 7.77
C PHE A 466 12.97 -12.69 8.87
N ALA A 467 14.17 -12.10 9.01
CA ALA A 467 15.08 -12.41 10.12
C ALA A 467 14.45 -12.08 11.48
N LEU A 468 13.79 -10.92 11.59
CA LEU A 468 13.00 -10.55 12.77
C LEU A 468 11.88 -11.58 13.03
N GLY A 469 11.15 -11.98 11.99
CA GLY A 469 10.13 -13.02 12.11
C GLY A 469 10.69 -14.35 12.64
N TYR A 470 11.85 -14.77 12.13
CA TYR A 470 12.54 -15.97 12.63
C TYR A 470 13.01 -15.80 14.08
N LYS A 471 13.55 -14.63 14.46
CA LYS A 471 13.91 -14.31 15.86
C LYS A 471 12.72 -14.51 16.81
N LEU A 472 11.52 -14.11 16.39
CA LEU A 472 10.31 -14.18 17.22
C LEU A 472 9.62 -15.56 17.24
N TYR A 473 9.57 -16.25 16.09
CA TYR A 473 8.75 -17.46 15.94
C TYR A 473 9.54 -18.76 15.73
N LYS A 474 10.84 -18.68 15.41
CA LYS A 474 11.69 -19.81 15.01
C LYS A 474 11.10 -20.64 13.85
N ASP A 475 10.32 -20.00 12.97
CA ASP A 475 9.71 -20.66 11.82
C ASP A 475 10.72 -20.80 10.66
N PRO A 476 11.04 -22.03 10.20
CA PRO A 476 11.99 -22.24 9.09
C PRO A 476 11.61 -21.54 7.78
N ARG A 477 10.32 -21.30 7.51
CA ARG A 477 9.88 -20.54 6.32
C ARG A 477 10.45 -19.13 6.33
N MET A 478 10.52 -18.50 7.50
CA MET A 478 11.07 -17.14 7.65
C MET A 478 12.59 -17.14 7.55
N ALA A 479 13.28 -18.15 8.07
CA ALA A 479 14.73 -18.30 7.86
C ALA A 479 15.07 -18.47 6.37
N ASN A 480 14.32 -19.31 5.65
CA ASN A 480 14.50 -19.50 4.21
C ASN A 480 14.25 -18.20 3.42
N LEU A 481 13.19 -17.46 3.75
CA LEU A 481 12.91 -16.17 3.13
C LEU A 481 13.99 -15.14 3.44
N ALA A 482 14.45 -15.05 4.70
CA ALA A 482 15.52 -14.15 5.10
C ALA A 482 16.80 -14.43 4.32
N TRP A 483 17.23 -15.70 4.28
CA TRP A 483 18.42 -16.13 3.56
C TRP A 483 18.35 -15.85 2.06
N ARG A 484 17.19 -16.12 1.45
CA ARG A 484 16.93 -15.87 0.03
C ARG A 484 16.94 -14.39 -0.30
N TYR A 485 16.26 -13.56 0.48
CA TYR A 485 16.23 -12.10 0.27
C TYR A 485 17.57 -11.44 0.55
N ALA A 486 18.40 -12.05 1.40
CA ALA A 486 19.78 -11.69 1.63
C ALA A 486 20.74 -12.16 0.52
N ASN A 487 20.25 -12.86 -0.51
CA ASN A 487 21.09 -13.48 -1.55
C ASN A 487 22.21 -14.35 -0.96
N ALA A 488 21.89 -15.16 0.05
CA ALA A 488 22.85 -15.99 0.78
C ALA A 488 24.04 -15.22 1.39
N ASN A 489 23.86 -13.93 1.68
CA ASN A 489 24.86 -13.09 2.33
C ASN A 489 24.45 -12.81 3.79
N PRO A 490 25.13 -13.39 4.80
CA PRO A 490 24.85 -13.13 6.20
C PRO A 490 24.89 -11.64 6.58
N ALA A 491 25.74 -10.83 5.94
CA ALA A 491 25.82 -9.40 6.23
C ALA A 491 24.55 -8.63 5.80
N ALA A 492 23.80 -9.15 4.82
CA ALA A 492 22.54 -8.57 4.37
C ALA A 492 21.34 -8.94 5.28
N LEU A 493 21.55 -9.83 6.27
CA LEU A 493 20.56 -10.12 7.32
C LEU A 493 20.60 -9.13 8.49
N ARG A 494 21.66 -8.30 8.57
CA ARG A 494 21.90 -7.40 9.68
C ARG A 494 20.78 -6.36 9.81
N MET A 495 20.25 -6.19 11.00
CA MET A 495 19.26 -5.19 11.36
C MET A 495 19.94 -3.97 12.00
N PRO A 496 19.34 -2.76 11.88
CA PRO A 496 19.91 -1.53 12.47
C PRO A 496 20.15 -1.58 13.99
N GLU A 497 19.41 -2.43 14.71
CA GLU A 497 19.54 -2.59 16.16
C GLU A 497 20.64 -3.59 16.55
N ASP A 498 21.17 -4.39 15.63
CA ASP A 498 22.13 -5.46 15.95
C ASP A 498 23.41 -4.89 16.58
N VAL A 499 23.81 -3.67 16.24
CA VAL A 499 24.97 -2.99 16.84
C VAL A 499 24.89 -2.89 18.37
N PHE A 500 23.69 -2.93 18.95
CA PHE A 500 23.45 -2.88 20.39
C PHE A 500 23.40 -4.25 21.06
N GLU A 501 23.40 -5.34 20.27
CA GLU A 501 23.40 -6.71 20.79
C GLU A 501 24.80 -7.10 21.27
N LYS A 502 24.86 -7.96 22.30
CA LYS A 502 26.13 -8.49 22.81
C LYS A 502 26.87 -9.34 21.77
N ASP A 503 26.14 -10.06 20.93
CA ASP A 503 26.66 -10.77 19.75
C ASP A 503 25.83 -10.39 18.50
N PRO A 504 26.24 -9.37 17.74
CA PRO A 504 25.48 -8.84 16.60
C PRO A 504 25.37 -9.80 15.42
N GLU A 505 26.14 -10.90 15.39
CA GLU A 505 26.13 -11.86 14.27
C GLU A 505 25.40 -13.17 14.59
N ALA A 506 24.95 -13.37 15.83
CA ALA A 506 24.38 -14.63 16.29
C ALA A 506 23.17 -15.07 15.45
N LEU A 507 22.21 -14.17 15.24
CA LEU A 507 21.01 -14.45 14.48
C LEU A 507 21.31 -14.78 13.01
N ALA A 508 22.23 -14.04 12.39
CA ALA A 508 22.61 -14.27 11.00
C ALA A 508 23.28 -15.64 10.82
N LYS A 509 24.14 -16.05 11.76
CA LYS A 509 24.78 -17.38 11.80
C LYS A 509 23.74 -18.48 12.00
N GLU A 510 22.79 -18.27 12.91
CA GLU A 510 21.70 -19.22 13.14
C GLU A 510 20.87 -19.42 11.87
N ILE A 511 20.40 -18.33 11.23
CA ILE A 511 19.62 -18.38 9.98
C ILE A 511 20.40 -19.12 8.89
N ALA A 512 21.68 -18.81 8.70
CA ALA A 512 22.50 -19.49 7.70
C ALA A 512 22.62 -21.01 7.94
N SER A 513 22.56 -21.45 9.21
CA SER A 513 22.64 -22.87 9.58
C SER A 513 21.32 -23.63 9.41
N VAL A 514 20.18 -22.96 9.58
CA VAL A 514 18.84 -23.60 9.50
C VAL A 514 18.16 -23.43 8.14
N ALA A 515 18.57 -22.42 7.36
CA ALA A 515 17.99 -22.16 6.06
C ALA A 515 18.32 -23.31 5.11
N LYS A 516 17.29 -23.89 4.50
CA LYS A 516 17.44 -24.95 3.51
C LYS A 516 17.72 -24.35 2.14
N LEU A 517 18.82 -24.78 1.52
CA LEU A 517 19.13 -24.51 0.12
C LEU A 517 18.37 -25.49 -0.79
N GLU A 518 17.05 -25.37 -0.82
CA GLU A 518 16.24 -26.07 -1.83
C GLU A 518 16.13 -25.21 -3.10
N GLU A 519 15.93 -25.85 -4.26
CA GLU A 519 15.63 -25.12 -5.50
C GLU A 519 14.36 -24.28 -5.29
N PHE A 520 14.50 -22.95 -5.35
CA PHE A 520 13.37 -22.05 -5.21
C PHE A 520 12.46 -22.17 -6.43
N LYS A 521 11.22 -22.60 -6.17
CA LYS A 521 10.16 -22.64 -7.18
C LYS A 521 9.06 -21.66 -6.82
N LEU A 522 8.68 -20.85 -7.80
CA LEU A 522 7.50 -20.01 -7.70
C LEU A 522 6.25 -20.90 -7.61
N LYS A 523 5.23 -20.39 -6.93
CA LYS A 523 3.94 -21.04 -6.78
C LYS A 523 2.85 -20.10 -7.23
N CYS A 524 1.80 -20.60 -7.86
CA CYS A 524 0.57 -19.84 -8.00
C CYS A 524 0.02 -19.55 -6.59
N GLU A 525 -0.49 -18.34 -6.38
CA GLU A 525 -0.96 -17.88 -5.07
C GLU A 525 -2.43 -17.48 -5.17
N HIS A 526 -3.19 -17.74 -4.11
CA HIS A 526 -4.49 -17.13 -3.87
C HIS A 526 -4.51 -16.55 -2.45
N LEU A 527 -5.03 -15.33 -2.35
CA LEU A 527 -5.12 -14.56 -1.12
C LEU A 527 -6.57 -14.23 -0.90
N GLY A 528 -7.40 -15.24 -0.59
CA GLY A 528 -8.86 -15.10 -0.72
C GLY A 528 -9.45 -13.90 0.03
N ARG A 529 -8.99 -13.54 1.24
CA ARG A 529 -9.56 -12.36 1.91
C ARG A 529 -9.03 -11.05 1.32
N TYR A 530 -7.74 -10.97 1.03
CA TYR A 530 -7.22 -9.83 0.28
C TYR A 530 -7.88 -9.75 -1.11
N GLY A 531 -8.37 -10.86 -1.65
CA GLY A 531 -8.94 -10.94 -3.00
C GLY A 531 -7.91 -10.60 -4.07
N GLN A 532 -6.85 -11.40 -4.12
CA GLN A 532 -5.90 -11.40 -5.23
C GLN A 532 -5.47 -12.84 -5.51
N ALA A 533 -5.32 -13.19 -6.78
CA ALA A 533 -4.78 -14.47 -7.20
C ALA A 533 -3.76 -14.30 -8.32
N ILE A 534 -2.77 -15.19 -8.37
CA ILE A 534 -1.63 -15.16 -9.30
C ILE A 534 -1.47 -16.55 -9.90
N LEU A 535 -1.50 -16.64 -11.23
CA LEU A 535 -1.04 -17.80 -11.97
C LEU A 535 0.34 -17.48 -12.54
N GLN A 536 1.34 -18.33 -12.27
CA GLN A 536 2.69 -18.09 -12.73
C GLN A 536 3.47 -19.37 -13.00
N THR A 537 4.48 -19.25 -13.86
CA THR A 537 5.47 -20.29 -14.12
C THR A 537 6.33 -20.57 -12.89
N GLU A 538 6.96 -21.73 -12.82
CA GLU A 538 7.67 -22.21 -11.62
C GLU A 538 9.03 -21.54 -11.40
N ARG A 539 9.51 -20.76 -12.38
CA ARG A 539 10.81 -20.08 -12.35
C ARG A 539 10.67 -18.59 -12.72
N PRO A 540 11.48 -17.70 -12.11
CA PRO A 540 11.45 -16.27 -12.41
C PRO A 540 12.13 -15.91 -13.74
N THR A 541 13.20 -16.61 -14.11
CA THR A 541 13.88 -16.44 -15.40
C THR A 541 12.95 -16.81 -16.54
N GLU A 542 12.81 -15.93 -17.54
CA GLU A 542 11.82 -16.04 -18.62
C GLU A 542 10.40 -16.32 -18.09
N GLY A 543 10.11 -15.87 -16.87
CA GLY A 543 8.87 -16.15 -16.17
C GLY A 543 7.68 -15.41 -16.76
N ARG A 544 6.50 -16.04 -16.65
CA ARG A 544 5.22 -15.47 -17.06
C ARG A 544 4.26 -15.53 -15.88
N ALA A 545 3.58 -14.43 -15.59
CA ALA A 545 2.60 -14.35 -14.52
C ALA A 545 1.39 -13.52 -14.95
N VAL A 546 0.20 -14.01 -14.66
CA VAL A 546 -1.05 -13.25 -14.74
C VAL A 546 -1.68 -13.18 -13.36
N TRP A 547 -2.12 -11.99 -12.96
CA TRP A 547 -2.77 -11.76 -11.67
C TRP A 547 -4.17 -11.18 -11.87
N ILE A 548 -5.06 -11.39 -10.89
CA ILE A 548 -6.42 -10.83 -10.87
C ILE A 548 -6.74 -10.23 -9.50
N HIS A 549 -7.44 -9.09 -9.47
CA HIS A 549 -7.87 -8.41 -8.23
C HIS A 549 -9.41 -8.47 -8.01
N TYR A 550 -9.85 -8.81 -6.80
CA TYR A 550 -11.27 -8.98 -6.44
C TYR A 550 -11.57 -8.76 -4.94
N GLY A 551 -10.78 -7.90 -4.26
CA GLY A 551 -10.82 -7.73 -2.80
C GLY A 551 -12.07 -7.04 -2.23
N TYR A 552 -12.34 -7.29 -0.96
CA TYR A 552 -13.48 -6.71 -0.21
C TYR A 552 -13.07 -5.59 0.76
N ALA A 553 -13.88 -4.53 0.84
CA ALA A 553 -13.85 -3.42 1.79
C ALA A 553 -12.48 -2.78 2.02
N LYS A 554 -11.74 -2.53 0.93
CA LYS A 554 -10.41 -1.94 1.00
C LYS A 554 -10.45 -0.42 0.82
N GLY A 555 -9.90 0.32 1.79
CA GLY A 555 -9.55 1.73 1.60
C GLY A 555 -8.52 1.88 0.47
N HIS A 556 -8.46 3.05 -0.18
CA HIS A 556 -7.56 3.29 -1.33
C HIS A 556 -7.73 2.31 -2.51
N SER A 557 -8.87 1.63 -2.60
CA SER A 557 -9.23 0.82 -3.77
C SER A 557 -9.62 1.68 -4.97
N HIS A 558 -9.36 1.16 -6.16
CA HIS A 558 -9.93 1.66 -7.39
C HIS A 558 -11.24 0.92 -7.71
N ALA A 559 -11.97 1.36 -8.73
CA ALA A 559 -13.17 0.69 -9.21
C ALA A 559 -12.80 -0.41 -10.23
N ASP A 560 -11.94 -1.34 -9.81
CA ASP A 560 -11.15 -2.23 -10.67
C ASP A 560 -11.41 -3.73 -10.38
N ILE A 561 -12.64 -4.08 -10.00
CA ILE A 561 -12.98 -5.46 -9.67
C ILE A 561 -12.88 -6.37 -10.90
N LEU A 562 -12.20 -7.51 -10.73
CA LEU A 562 -11.77 -8.45 -11.77
C LEU A 562 -10.74 -7.89 -12.77
N ASN A 563 -10.08 -6.77 -12.47
CA ASN A 563 -8.92 -6.29 -13.21
C ASN A 563 -7.80 -7.34 -13.24
N ILE A 564 -7.08 -7.43 -14.36
CA ILE A 564 -5.93 -8.32 -14.53
C ILE A 564 -4.68 -7.54 -14.89
N GLY A 565 -3.51 -8.13 -14.63
CA GLY A 565 -2.26 -7.71 -15.22
C GLY A 565 -1.41 -8.89 -15.64
N LEU A 566 -0.46 -8.65 -16.55
CA LEU A 566 0.36 -9.68 -17.18
C LEU A 566 1.83 -9.27 -17.17
N HIS A 567 2.67 -10.11 -16.59
CA HIS A 567 4.12 -9.96 -16.63
C HIS A 567 4.72 -11.04 -17.53
N ALA A 568 5.46 -10.63 -18.55
CA ALA A 568 6.18 -11.52 -19.47
C ALA A 568 7.32 -10.74 -20.15
N LYS A 569 8.30 -11.45 -20.71
CA LYS A 569 9.44 -10.84 -21.43
C LYS A 569 10.14 -9.71 -20.64
N ASN A 570 10.23 -9.88 -19.31
CA ASN A 570 10.86 -8.97 -18.36
C ASN A 570 10.19 -7.59 -18.20
N ILE A 571 8.96 -7.41 -18.71
CA ILE A 571 8.18 -6.17 -18.62
C ILE A 571 6.75 -6.43 -18.12
N ASP A 572 6.07 -5.35 -17.73
CA ASP A 572 4.63 -5.33 -17.46
C ASP A 572 3.88 -5.12 -18.79
N MET A 573 3.16 -6.13 -19.24
CA MET A 573 2.46 -6.16 -20.53
C MET A 573 1.05 -5.55 -20.47
N LEU A 574 0.46 -5.47 -19.27
CA LEU A 574 -0.85 -4.85 -19.04
C LEU A 574 -0.74 -3.89 -17.84
N PRO A 575 -0.03 -2.76 -18.00
CA PRO A 575 0.33 -1.92 -16.88
C PRO A 575 -0.87 -1.14 -16.34
N ASP A 576 -1.27 -1.40 -15.10
CA ASP A 576 -2.25 -0.56 -14.40
C ASP A 576 -1.71 0.88 -14.18
N LEU A 577 -2.60 1.86 -14.03
CA LEU A 577 -2.23 3.26 -13.83
C LEU A 577 -1.53 3.50 -12.47
N GLY A 578 -1.92 2.76 -11.43
CA GLY A 578 -1.34 2.87 -10.10
C GLY A 578 -1.66 4.19 -9.37
N TYR A 579 -0.71 4.69 -8.57
CA TYR A 579 -0.95 5.79 -7.62
C TYR A 579 -1.35 7.11 -8.32
N PRO A 580 -2.43 7.80 -7.88
CA PRO A 580 -2.96 8.99 -8.54
C PRO A 580 -1.97 10.16 -8.57
N GLU A 581 -2.23 11.11 -9.48
CA GLU A 581 -1.38 12.28 -9.61
C GLU A 581 -1.36 13.07 -8.30
N TYR A 582 -2.53 13.51 -7.84
CA TYR A 582 -2.71 14.10 -6.52
C TYR A 582 -3.76 13.33 -5.73
N THR A 583 -3.59 13.31 -4.40
CA THR A 583 -4.53 12.67 -3.47
C THR A 583 -5.72 13.59 -3.16
N GLY A 584 -6.66 13.11 -2.34
CA GLY A 584 -7.83 13.89 -1.94
C GLY A 584 -8.88 13.96 -3.05
N ALA A 585 -9.48 15.14 -3.23
CA ALA A 585 -10.58 15.39 -4.17
C ALA A 585 -10.09 15.80 -5.58
N TRP A 586 -8.85 15.50 -5.95
CA TRP A 586 -8.33 15.78 -7.30
C TRP A 586 -9.23 15.13 -8.35
N PRO A 587 -9.82 15.88 -9.30
CA PRO A 587 -10.84 15.35 -10.22
C PRO A 587 -10.38 14.11 -10.98
N GLN A 588 -9.16 14.15 -11.56
CA GLN A 588 -8.62 13.04 -12.34
C GLN A 588 -8.39 11.77 -11.51
N ARG A 589 -8.16 11.88 -10.19
CA ARG A 589 -8.06 10.69 -9.32
C ARG A 589 -9.36 9.90 -9.36
N ILE A 590 -10.50 10.57 -9.18
CA ILE A 590 -11.80 9.91 -9.01
C ILE A 590 -12.45 9.61 -10.36
N ALA A 591 -12.44 10.59 -11.27
CA ALA A 591 -13.12 10.52 -12.55
C ALA A 591 -12.37 9.65 -13.58
N TRP A 592 -11.06 9.46 -13.40
CA TRP A 592 -10.21 8.72 -14.33
C TRP A 592 -9.37 7.65 -13.63
N THR A 593 -8.33 8.01 -12.87
CA THR A 593 -7.32 7.04 -12.37
C THR A 593 -7.94 5.87 -11.59
N SER A 594 -8.94 6.14 -10.74
CA SER A 594 -9.65 5.11 -9.94
C SER A 594 -11.00 4.70 -10.53
N ASN A 595 -11.26 5.02 -11.81
CA ASN A 595 -12.49 4.71 -12.54
C ASN A 595 -12.35 3.39 -13.31
N THR A 596 -13.44 2.64 -13.44
CA THR A 596 -13.47 1.30 -14.03
C THR A 596 -12.92 1.24 -15.45
N ILE A 597 -13.20 2.24 -16.28
CA ILE A 597 -12.74 2.26 -17.69
C ILE A 597 -11.21 2.32 -17.83
N SER A 598 -10.51 2.78 -16.80
CA SER A 598 -9.05 2.93 -16.78
C SER A 598 -8.29 1.62 -16.58
N HIS A 599 -9.01 0.54 -16.26
CA HIS A 599 -8.46 -0.76 -15.88
C HIS A 599 -8.84 -1.83 -16.91
N GLU A 600 -8.14 -2.96 -16.89
CA GLU A 600 -8.35 -4.13 -17.75
C GLU A 600 -9.62 -4.90 -17.33
N THR A 601 -10.79 -4.26 -17.29
CA THR A 601 -12.03 -4.88 -16.79
C THR A 601 -13.28 -4.38 -17.52
N LEU A 602 -14.45 -4.90 -17.13
CA LEU A 602 -15.71 -4.68 -17.81
C LEU A 602 -16.52 -3.53 -17.19
N VAL A 603 -16.86 -2.54 -18.03
CA VAL A 603 -17.80 -1.47 -17.70
C VAL A 603 -19.22 -1.90 -18.06
N ILE A 604 -20.16 -1.66 -17.14
CA ILE A 604 -21.60 -1.90 -17.34
C ILE A 604 -22.34 -0.56 -17.20
N ASN A 605 -23.41 -0.38 -17.98
CA ASN A 605 -24.28 0.80 -17.97
C ASN A 605 -23.57 2.13 -18.30
N ASP A 606 -22.38 2.08 -18.92
CA ASP A 606 -21.53 3.27 -19.09
C ASP A 606 -21.31 4.02 -17.76
N ALA A 607 -21.21 3.28 -16.65
CA ALA A 607 -21.10 3.85 -15.31
C ALA A 607 -19.93 3.25 -14.56
N ARG A 608 -19.35 4.04 -13.66
CA ARG A 608 -18.32 3.57 -12.73
C ARG A 608 -18.85 2.45 -11.83
N SER A 609 -18.07 1.40 -11.66
CA SER A 609 -18.39 0.28 -10.78
C SER A 609 -18.22 0.62 -9.30
N ARG A 610 -18.76 -0.23 -8.42
CA ARG A 610 -18.39 -0.20 -6.99
C ARG A 610 -16.93 -0.64 -6.85
N SER A 611 -16.21 -0.02 -5.92
CA SER A 611 -14.89 -0.49 -5.47
C SER A 611 -15.01 -1.40 -4.26
N GLY A 612 -14.05 -2.32 -4.08
CA GLY A 612 -13.95 -3.14 -2.87
C GLY A 612 -15.19 -3.99 -2.55
N CYS A 613 -15.97 -4.44 -3.54
CA CYS A 613 -17.19 -5.21 -3.30
C CYS A 613 -16.94 -6.71 -3.06
N GLY A 614 -15.69 -7.17 -3.13
CA GLY A 614 -15.32 -8.58 -2.95
C GLY A 614 -15.61 -9.43 -4.18
N GLY A 615 -15.22 -10.70 -4.13
CA GLY A 615 -15.43 -11.68 -5.19
C GLY A 615 -15.18 -13.09 -4.65
N LYS A 616 -15.46 -14.12 -5.47
CA LYS A 616 -15.34 -15.53 -5.11
C LYS A 616 -14.59 -16.29 -6.19
N ILE A 617 -13.55 -17.03 -5.82
CA ILE A 617 -12.93 -18.03 -6.69
C ILE A 617 -13.93 -19.18 -6.87
N ARG A 618 -14.18 -19.57 -8.12
CA ARG A 618 -15.01 -20.73 -8.50
C ARG A 618 -14.17 -21.91 -8.98
N LEU A 619 -12.97 -21.63 -9.50
CA LEU A 619 -11.99 -22.61 -9.92
C LEU A 619 -10.59 -22.05 -9.69
N PHE A 620 -9.67 -22.84 -9.15
CA PHE A 620 -8.24 -22.57 -9.14
C PHE A 620 -7.50 -23.88 -9.33
N ALA A 621 -6.96 -24.11 -10.52
CA ALA A 621 -6.35 -25.38 -10.89
C ALA A 621 -4.97 -25.15 -11.53
N VAL A 622 -3.96 -25.81 -10.98
CA VAL A 622 -2.56 -25.64 -11.37
C VAL A 622 -2.00 -27.00 -11.77
N ARG A 623 -1.89 -27.23 -13.10
CA ARG A 623 -1.33 -28.47 -13.65
C ARG A 623 -0.58 -28.17 -14.96
N PRO A 624 0.67 -27.69 -14.87
CA PRO A 624 1.48 -27.32 -16.02
C PRO A 624 1.41 -28.36 -17.15
N PRO A 625 1.33 -27.92 -18.42
CA PRO A 625 1.49 -26.53 -18.88
C PRO A 625 0.25 -25.64 -18.70
N LEU A 626 -0.85 -26.12 -18.10
CA LEU A 626 -2.08 -25.35 -17.87
C LEU A 626 -2.20 -24.86 -16.42
N ARG A 627 -2.50 -23.57 -16.25
CA ARG A 627 -2.89 -22.97 -14.97
C ARG A 627 -4.15 -22.15 -15.23
N VAL A 628 -5.22 -22.36 -14.47
CA VAL A 628 -6.52 -21.70 -14.70
C VAL A 628 -7.14 -21.24 -13.40
N MET A 629 -7.76 -20.06 -13.44
CA MET A 629 -8.62 -19.56 -12.37
C MET A 629 -9.91 -18.98 -12.93
N GLU A 630 -10.98 -19.08 -12.15
CA GLU A 630 -12.25 -18.42 -12.41
C GLU A 630 -12.70 -17.66 -11.18
N VAL A 631 -13.07 -16.39 -11.35
CA VAL A 631 -13.48 -15.49 -10.26
C VAL A 631 -14.78 -14.78 -10.63
N THR A 632 -15.69 -14.64 -9.68
CA THR A 632 -16.98 -13.95 -9.84
C THR A 632 -17.15 -12.82 -8.84
N SER A 633 -17.82 -11.73 -9.23
CA SER A 633 -18.18 -10.62 -8.35
C SER A 633 -19.53 -10.00 -8.72
N ASN A 634 -20.61 -10.68 -8.38
CA ASN A 634 -21.97 -10.25 -8.76
C ASN A 634 -22.49 -9.05 -7.93
N ARG A 635 -21.66 -8.39 -7.12
CA ARG A 635 -22.01 -7.21 -6.29
C ARG A 635 -21.45 -5.90 -6.85
N VAL A 636 -20.72 -5.98 -7.95
CA VAL A 636 -19.95 -4.87 -8.52
C VAL A 636 -20.83 -3.79 -9.16
N TYR A 637 -21.95 -4.20 -9.75
CA TYR A 637 -23.00 -3.32 -10.26
C TYR A 637 -24.35 -3.70 -9.62
N PRO A 638 -25.28 -2.74 -9.48
CA PRO A 638 -26.67 -3.09 -9.14
C PRO A 638 -27.28 -3.97 -10.23
N ASP A 639 -28.09 -4.94 -9.83
CA ASP A 639 -28.91 -5.81 -10.70
C ASP A 639 -28.16 -6.67 -11.73
N ILE A 640 -26.84 -6.76 -11.65
CA ILE A 640 -26.05 -7.70 -12.46
C ILE A 640 -26.21 -9.14 -11.93
N LYS A 641 -26.55 -10.08 -12.82
CA LYS A 641 -26.73 -11.50 -12.44
C LYS A 641 -25.42 -12.27 -12.46
N THR A 642 -24.62 -12.02 -13.50
CA THR A 642 -23.30 -12.61 -13.68
C THR A 642 -22.31 -11.49 -13.93
N TYR A 643 -21.19 -11.50 -13.21
CA TYR A 643 -19.98 -10.75 -13.52
C TYR A 643 -18.79 -11.63 -13.15
N GLY A 644 -18.26 -12.36 -14.12
CA GLY A 644 -17.26 -13.40 -13.89
C GLY A 644 -16.19 -13.45 -14.98
N ARG A 645 -14.98 -13.84 -14.60
CA ARG A 645 -13.82 -13.90 -15.48
C ARG A 645 -13.06 -15.21 -15.28
N THR A 646 -12.84 -15.94 -16.37
CA THR A 646 -11.96 -17.12 -16.43
C THR A 646 -10.65 -16.70 -17.10
N VAL A 647 -9.53 -16.97 -16.44
CA VAL A 647 -8.18 -16.67 -16.93
C VAL A 647 -7.36 -17.96 -16.91
N ALA A 648 -6.76 -18.33 -18.05
CA ALA A 648 -5.89 -19.50 -18.15
C ALA A 648 -4.54 -19.13 -18.78
N LEU A 649 -3.45 -19.42 -18.07
CA LEU A 649 -2.07 -19.30 -18.55
C LEU A 649 -1.62 -20.66 -19.10
N VAL A 650 -1.24 -20.71 -20.37
CA VAL A 650 -0.86 -21.96 -21.06
C VAL A 650 0.55 -21.85 -21.62
N ASP A 651 1.45 -22.73 -21.16
CA ASP A 651 2.81 -22.79 -21.66
C ASP A 651 2.85 -23.47 -23.02
N VAL A 652 3.46 -22.81 -24.01
CA VAL A 652 3.74 -23.38 -25.33
C VAL A 652 5.21 -23.78 -25.47
N SER A 653 6.09 -23.13 -24.70
CA SER A 653 7.51 -23.46 -24.58
C SER A 653 8.03 -23.08 -23.17
N ASP A 654 9.32 -23.28 -22.94
CA ASP A 654 9.99 -22.82 -21.72
C ASP A 654 10.01 -21.28 -21.61
N THR A 655 9.83 -20.54 -22.71
CA THR A 655 9.94 -19.08 -22.79
C THR A 655 8.64 -18.36 -23.12
N ASP A 656 7.62 -19.09 -23.59
CA ASP A 656 6.41 -18.53 -24.15
C ASP A 656 5.16 -19.19 -23.54
N SER A 657 4.21 -18.33 -23.18
CA SER A 657 2.86 -18.72 -22.77
C SER A 657 1.87 -17.71 -23.36
N TYR A 658 0.69 -18.17 -23.74
CA TYR A 658 -0.44 -17.28 -23.99
C TYR A 658 -1.42 -17.32 -22.82
N VAL A 659 -2.30 -16.32 -22.74
CA VAL A 659 -3.39 -16.27 -21.78
C VAL A 659 -4.73 -16.32 -22.52
N LEU A 660 -5.59 -17.28 -22.18
CA LEU A 660 -7.01 -17.22 -22.53
C LEU A 660 -7.74 -16.41 -21.45
N ASP A 661 -8.52 -15.43 -21.88
CA ASP A 661 -9.34 -14.59 -21.03
C ASP A 661 -10.80 -14.60 -21.51
N VAL A 662 -11.71 -15.04 -20.64
CA VAL A 662 -13.14 -15.16 -20.91
C VAL A 662 -13.92 -14.37 -19.87
N PHE A 663 -14.52 -13.25 -20.27
CA PHE A 663 -15.37 -12.43 -19.42
C PHE A 663 -16.85 -12.70 -19.72
N ARG A 664 -17.62 -13.09 -18.70
CA ARG A 664 -19.05 -13.34 -18.78
C ARG A 664 -19.83 -12.31 -17.98
N ALA A 665 -20.82 -11.70 -18.60
CA ALA A 665 -21.72 -10.75 -17.94
C ALA A 665 -23.17 -10.92 -18.40
N ARG A 666 -24.12 -10.81 -17.45
CA ARG A 666 -25.56 -10.90 -17.72
C ARG A 666 -26.34 -9.86 -16.92
N GLY A 667 -27.16 -9.10 -17.62
CA GLY A 667 -27.98 -8.02 -17.07
C GLY A 667 -27.34 -6.64 -17.26
N GLY A 668 -28.12 -5.59 -17.02
CA GLY A 668 -27.68 -4.22 -17.30
C GLY A 668 -27.68 -3.87 -18.79
N LYS A 669 -27.26 -2.64 -19.06
CA LYS A 669 -27.10 -2.03 -20.38
C LYS A 669 -25.62 -1.98 -20.73
N ASN A 670 -25.31 -1.85 -22.02
CA ASN A 670 -23.99 -1.51 -22.55
C ASN A 670 -22.81 -2.17 -21.81
N HIS A 671 -22.28 -3.25 -22.38
CA HIS A 671 -21.09 -3.90 -21.87
C HIS A 671 -19.87 -3.42 -22.64
N ARG A 672 -18.88 -2.84 -21.96
CA ARG A 672 -17.64 -2.36 -22.60
C ARG A 672 -16.41 -2.93 -21.91
N LEU A 673 -15.71 -3.83 -22.59
CA LEU A 673 -14.47 -4.41 -22.08
C LEU A 673 -13.29 -3.55 -22.53
N SER A 674 -12.49 -3.09 -21.57
CA SER A 674 -11.32 -2.25 -21.79
C SER A 674 -10.04 -3.08 -21.71
N TYR A 675 -9.08 -2.80 -22.60
CA TYR A 675 -7.69 -3.20 -22.46
C TYR A 675 -6.74 -2.08 -22.84
N HIS A 676 -5.54 -2.04 -22.26
CA HIS A 676 -4.42 -1.24 -22.74
C HIS A 676 -3.10 -2.00 -22.61
N GLY A 677 -2.33 -2.01 -23.69
CA GLY A 677 -0.99 -2.60 -23.69
C GLY A 677 0.08 -1.65 -23.12
N PRO A 678 1.36 -2.04 -23.20
CA PRO A 678 2.46 -1.35 -22.54
C PRO A 678 3.00 -0.13 -23.33
N ALA A 679 2.20 0.46 -24.21
CA ALA A 679 2.67 1.47 -25.18
C ALA A 679 1.62 2.54 -25.52
N ALA A 680 2.11 3.67 -26.03
CA ALA A 680 1.28 4.79 -26.47
C ALA A 680 0.63 4.57 -27.85
N ALA A 681 1.06 3.54 -28.58
CA ALA A 681 0.54 3.17 -29.89
C ALA A 681 0.17 1.69 -29.95
N ALA A 682 -0.77 1.36 -30.84
CA ALA A 682 -1.19 0.01 -31.13
C ALA A 682 -1.47 -0.14 -32.63
N ALA A 683 -1.15 -1.28 -33.21
CA ALA A 683 -1.52 -1.65 -34.57
C ALA A 683 -2.75 -2.57 -34.55
N VAL A 684 -3.69 -2.35 -35.46
CA VAL A 684 -4.89 -3.17 -35.60
C VAL A 684 -4.86 -3.93 -36.92
N SER A 685 -5.19 -5.21 -36.87
CA SER A 685 -5.35 -6.05 -38.07
C SER A 685 -6.73 -6.71 -38.09
N GLY A 686 -7.33 -6.81 -39.26
CA GLY A 686 -8.69 -7.37 -39.43
C GLY A 686 -9.83 -6.35 -39.28
N LEU A 687 -9.53 -5.09 -38.94
CA LEU A 687 -10.52 -4.00 -38.87
C LEU A 687 -10.02 -2.76 -39.61
N THR A 688 -10.98 -1.95 -40.06
CA THR A 688 -10.73 -0.56 -40.47
C THR A 688 -11.32 0.37 -39.42
N LEU A 689 -10.50 1.26 -38.87
CA LEU A 689 -10.93 2.26 -37.90
C LEU A 689 -10.95 3.65 -38.55
N ALA A 690 -12.01 4.41 -38.29
CA ALA A 690 -12.14 5.80 -38.70
C ALA A 690 -11.78 6.72 -37.53
N LYS A 691 -10.89 7.68 -37.80
CA LYS A 691 -10.50 8.69 -36.81
C LYS A 691 -11.65 9.66 -36.55
N GLN A 692 -11.96 9.86 -35.27
CA GLN A 692 -12.86 10.91 -34.80
C GLN A 692 -12.12 12.26 -34.89
N ALA A 693 -12.74 13.27 -35.52
CA ALA A 693 -12.08 14.54 -35.78
C ALA A 693 -11.80 15.37 -34.51
N THR A 694 -12.72 15.35 -33.55
CA THR A 694 -12.70 16.17 -32.34
C THR A 694 -13.26 15.40 -31.13
N GLY A 695 -13.12 15.97 -29.93
CA GLY A 695 -13.74 15.45 -28.71
C GLY A 695 -13.09 14.18 -28.18
N THR A 696 -13.89 13.42 -27.44
CA THR A 696 -13.45 12.29 -26.60
C THR A 696 -14.26 11.04 -26.89
N PHE A 697 -13.98 9.94 -26.17
CA PHE A 697 -14.77 8.72 -26.29
C PHE A 697 -16.22 8.92 -25.82
N ALA A 698 -16.49 9.91 -24.98
CA ALA A 698 -17.84 10.31 -24.60
C ALA A 698 -18.64 10.96 -25.74
N GLY A 699 -17.97 11.45 -26.79
CA GLY A 699 -18.61 12.01 -27.97
C GLY A 699 -17.73 13.03 -28.70
N ALA A 700 -18.01 13.25 -29.99
CA ALA A 700 -17.23 14.15 -30.85
C ALA A 700 -17.25 15.63 -30.40
N ASN A 701 -18.25 16.02 -29.61
CA ASN A 701 -18.41 17.38 -29.07
C ASN A 701 -18.16 17.44 -27.56
N VAL A 702 -17.62 16.39 -26.95
CA VAL A 702 -17.33 16.34 -25.52
C VAL A 702 -15.85 16.60 -25.31
N GLU A 703 -15.54 17.72 -24.67
CA GLU A 703 -14.18 18.13 -24.33
C GLU A 703 -13.52 17.19 -23.30
N PHE A 704 -12.19 17.19 -23.28
CA PHE A 704 -11.41 16.41 -22.32
C PHE A 704 -11.78 16.78 -20.88
N ALA A 705 -11.98 15.77 -20.04
CA ALA A 705 -12.37 15.90 -18.62
C ALA A 705 -13.73 16.60 -18.36
N ALA A 706 -14.55 16.80 -19.39
CA ALA A 706 -15.92 17.28 -19.21
C ALA A 706 -16.81 16.24 -18.50
N LEU A 707 -17.88 16.70 -17.85
CA LEU A 707 -18.94 15.89 -17.27
C LEU A 707 -20.23 16.13 -18.07
N PRO A 708 -20.40 15.49 -19.24
CA PRO A 708 -21.47 15.80 -20.18
C PRO A 708 -22.88 15.40 -19.71
N GLY A 709 -23.00 14.50 -18.73
CA GLY A 709 -24.27 14.03 -18.20
C GLY A 709 -24.95 15.05 -17.28
N GLN A 710 -26.28 15.13 -17.36
CA GLN A 710 -27.05 15.99 -16.46
C GLN A 710 -26.88 15.54 -15.00
N GLY A 711 -26.34 16.43 -14.15
CA GLY A 711 -26.07 16.11 -12.74
C GLY A 711 -24.90 15.14 -12.54
N GLU A 712 -24.12 14.86 -13.58
CA GLU A 712 -22.92 14.04 -13.50
C GLU A 712 -21.87 14.70 -12.59
N THR A 713 -21.16 13.88 -11.82
CA THR A 713 -20.11 14.32 -10.91
C THR A 713 -18.84 13.52 -11.19
N ILE A 714 -17.70 13.98 -10.67
CA ILE A 714 -16.45 13.22 -10.71
C ILE A 714 -16.55 11.82 -10.09
N SER A 715 -17.55 11.58 -9.22
CA SER A 715 -17.77 10.30 -8.55
C SER A 715 -18.72 9.37 -9.30
N SER A 716 -19.57 9.90 -10.20
CA SER A 716 -20.58 9.16 -10.94
C SER A 716 -20.28 9.02 -12.43
N THR A 717 -19.28 9.72 -12.94
CA THR A 717 -18.91 9.70 -14.36
C THR A 717 -18.40 8.35 -14.85
N SER A 718 -18.62 8.07 -16.12
CA SER A 718 -18.05 6.92 -16.84
C SER A 718 -16.52 7.00 -17.00
N GLY A 719 -15.96 8.21 -16.93
CA GLY A 719 -14.56 8.49 -17.26
C GLY A 719 -14.28 8.58 -18.76
N PHE A 720 -15.28 8.41 -19.63
CA PHE A 720 -15.08 8.40 -21.10
C PHE A 720 -14.57 9.72 -21.67
N SER A 721 -14.77 10.84 -20.98
CA SER A 721 -14.22 12.14 -21.38
C SER A 721 -12.70 12.27 -21.14
N TYR A 722 -12.07 11.30 -20.47
CA TYR A 722 -10.61 11.25 -20.31
C TYR A 722 -9.92 10.40 -21.39
N LEU A 723 -10.70 9.77 -22.27
CA LEU A 723 -10.22 9.03 -23.43
C LEU A 723 -10.32 9.90 -24.69
N TYR A 724 -9.20 10.22 -25.32
CA TYR A 724 -9.10 11.12 -26.48
C TYR A 724 -8.37 10.44 -27.65
N ASP A 725 -8.14 11.14 -28.77
CA ASP A 725 -7.48 10.58 -29.98
C ASP A 725 -8.21 9.33 -30.49
N VAL A 726 -9.54 9.44 -30.60
CA VAL A 726 -10.43 8.30 -30.77
C VAL A 726 -10.46 7.81 -32.23
N GLU A 727 -10.41 6.50 -32.41
CA GLU A 727 -10.64 5.82 -33.69
C GLU A 727 -11.69 4.72 -33.46
N ARG A 728 -12.70 4.59 -34.33
CA ARG A 728 -13.83 3.66 -34.15
C ARG A 728 -14.15 2.90 -35.42
N THR A 729 -14.75 1.72 -35.30
CA THR A 729 -15.37 1.04 -36.44
C THR A 729 -16.59 1.82 -36.92
N ALA A 730 -16.87 1.77 -38.23
CA ALA A 730 -18.04 2.43 -38.80
C ALA A 730 -19.36 1.69 -38.51
N GLY A 731 -19.28 0.46 -38.01
CA GLY A 731 -20.41 -0.39 -37.67
C GLY A 731 -19.98 -1.62 -36.86
N PRO A 732 -20.89 -2.60 -36.71
CA PRO A 732 -20.63 -3.83 -35.98
C PRO A 732 -19.47 -4.64 -36.55
N VAL A 733 -18.78 -5.34 -35.67
CA VAL A 733 -17.65 -6.23 -35.95
C VAL A 733 -18.08 -7.66 -35.71
N GLU A 734 -18.13 -8.45 -36.78
CA GLU A 734 -18.54 -9.87 -36.71
C GLU A 734 -17.35 -10.83 -36.81
N THR A 735 -16.21 -10.37 -37.33
CA THR A 735 -15.03 -11.20 -37.57
C THR A 735 -13.95 -10.97 -36.52
N PRO A 736 -13.17 -12.01 -36.16
CA PRO A 736 -12.00 -11.84 -35.30
C PRO A 736 -10.99 -10.82 -35.83
N TYR A 737 -10.28 -10.18 -34.92
CA TYR A 737 -9.27 -9.17 -35.21
C TYR A 737 -8.15 -9.20 -34.18
N THR A 738 -7.04 -8.52 -34.46
CA THR A 738 -5.94 -8.39 -33.50
C THR A 738 -5.58 -6.93 -33.23
N VAL A 739 -5.10 -6.69 -32.01
CA VAL A 739 -4.48 -5.43 -31.58
C VAL A 739 -3.10 -5.75 -31.03
N ASP A 740 -2.08 -5.05 -31.52
CA ASP A 740 -0.67 -5.33 -31.22
C ASP A 740 0.02 -4.08 -30.67
N TRP A 741 0.54 -4.18 -29.45
CA TRP A 741 1.33 -3.14 -28.82
C TRP A 741 2.80 -3.57 -28.76
N ARG A 742 3.67 -2.81 -29.43
CA ARG A 742 5.12 -2.92 -29.24
C ARG A 742 5.50 -2.18 -27.96
N ALA A 743 6.10 -2.86 -27.00
CA ALA A 743 6.43 -2.26 -25.72
C ALA A 743 7.49 -1.17 -25.81
N GLU A 744 7.35 -0.15 -24.97
CA GLU A 744 8.28 0.97 -24.86
C GLU A 744 9.20 0.78 -23.65
N ASP A 745 10.52 0.96 -23.83
CA ASP A 745 11.48 0.79 -22.74
C ASP A 745 11.62 2.04 -21.87
N LEU A 746 10.55 2.43 -21.18
CA LEU A 746 10.56 3.62 -20.33
C LEU A 746 11.34 3.44 -19.02
N ARG A 747 11.79 2.21 -18.73
CA ARG A 747 12.41 1.82 -17.45
C ARG A 747 13.71 1.02 -17.57
N GLY A 748 14.27 0.85 -18.78
CA GLY A 748 15.51 0.09 -18.99
C GLY A 748 15.36 -1.40 -18.70
N ARG A 749 14.19 -1.98 -18.97
CA ARG A 749 13.81 -3.36 -18.66
C ARG A 749 13.83 -4.27 -19.89
N ILE A 750 13.77 -3.70 -21.10
CA ILE A 750 13.86 -4.48 -22.34
C ILE A 750 15.32 -4.92 -22.52
N MET A 751 15.55 -6.23 -22.58
CA MET A 751 16.90 -6.75 -22.76
C MET A 751 17.46 -6.36 -24.14
N LYS A 752 18.78 -6.18 -24.25
CA LYS A 752 19.41 -5.82 -25.52
C LYS A 752 19.08 -6.86 -26.61
N GLY A 753 18.64 -6.38 -27.77
CA GLY A 753 18.26 -7.22 -28.91
C GLY A 753 16.86 -7.85 -28.79
N LYS A 754 16.11 -7.50 -27.75
CA LYS A 754 14.69 -7.85 -27.59
C LYS A 754 13.80 -6.70 -28.03
N GLU A 755 12.63 -7.07 -28.49
CA GLU A 755 11.54 -6.20 -28.91
C GLU A 755 10.24 -6.87 -28.45
N PRO A 756 9.88 -6.77 -27.16
CA PRO A 756 8.68 -7.41 -26.65
C PRO A 756 7.42 -6.73 -27.18
N HIS A 757 6.44 -7.55 -27.52
CA HIS A 757 5.10 -7.17 -27.94
C HIS A 757 4.05 -7.86 -27.09
N LEU A 758 2.90 -7.21 -26.95
CA LEU A 758 1.66 -7.86 -26.56
C LEU A 758 0.70 -7.83 -27.75
N ARG A 759 0.29 -9.00 -28.24
CA ARG A 759 -0.81 -9.14 -29.18
C ARG A 759 -2.05 -9.68 -28.50
N LEU A 760 -3.16 -9.00 -28.73
CA LEU A 760 -4.49 -9.41 -28.31
C LEU A 760 -5.24 -9.94 -29.53
N HIS A 761 -5.77 -11.15 -29.44
CA HIS A 761 -6.68 -11.76 -30.42
C HIS A 761 -8.11 -11.69 -29.88
N ALA A 762 -8.96 -10.88 -30.51
CA ALA A 762 -10.35 -10.67 -30.09
C ALA A 762 -11.29 -11.54 -30.92
N LEU A 763 -12.12 -12.34 -30.26
CA LEU A 763 -12.99 -13.33 -30.93
C LEU A 763 -14.49 -13.03 -30.79
N THR A 764 -14.86 -12.01 -30.01
CA THR A 764 -16.27 -11.73 -29.70
C THR A 764 -16.82 -10.66 -30.64
N PRO A 765 -17.95 -10.94 -31.32
CA PRO A 765 -18.65 -9.92 -32.08
C PRO A 765 -19.04 -8.73 -31.20
N CYS A 766 -18.84 -7.52 -31.72
CA CYS A 766 -19.05 -6.26 -31.02
C CYS A 766 -19.90 -5.32 -31.85
N ASP A 767 -20.75 -4.54 -31.19
CA ASP A 767 -21.53 -3.47 -31.83
C ASP A 767 -20.61 -2.29 -32.23
N GLU A 768 -19.51 -2.10 -31.49
CA GLU A 768 -18.48 -1.10 -31.77
C GLU A 768 -17.12 -1.56 -31.21
N VAL A 769 -16.04 -1.32 -31.96
CA VAL A 769 -14.66 -1.41 -31.46
C VAL A 769 -14.00 -0.05 -31.61
N ALA A 770 -13.34 0.42 -30.55
CA ALA A 770 -12.65 1.70 -30.55
C ALA A 770 -11.21 1.58 -30.01
N LEU A 771 -10.32 2.39 -30.56
CA LEU A 771 -9.07 2.75 -29.91
C LEU A 771 -9.12 4.19 -29.39
N ALA A 772 -8.56 4.42 -28.21
CA ALA A 772 -8.44 5.76 -27.63
C ALA A 772 -7.16 5.88 -26.80
N SER A 773 -6.75 7.09 -26.49
CA SER A 773 -5.61 7.39 -25.63
C SER A 773 -6.09 7.85 -24.26
N GLY A 774 -5.50 7.31 -23.21
CA GLY A 774 -5.73 7.70 -21.82
C GLY A 774 -4.42 7.98 -21.11
N ASP A 775 -4.44 8.93 -20.17
CA ASP A 775 -3.22 9.44 -19.54
C ASP A 775 -3.01 8.81 -18.16
N PRO A 776 -1.90 8.10 -17.91
CA PRO A 776 -1.54 7.75 -16.53
C PRO A 776 -1.20 9.02 -15.74
N PRO A 777 -1.09 8.95 -14.40
CA PRO A 777 -0.61 10.06 -13.57
C PRO A 777 0.72 10.64 -14.09
N GLN A 778 0.76 11.96 -14.38
CA GLN A 778 1.90 12.58 -15.09
C GLN A 778 3.02 13.05 -14.17
N ASN A 779 2.87 12.87 -12.86
CA ASN A 779 3.87 13.26 -11.86
C ASN A 779 4.65 12.08 -11.25
N LYS A 780 4.58 10.90 -11.85
CA LYS A 780 5.42 9.76 -11.47
C LYS A 780 6.52 9.58 -12.52
N GLN A 781 7.77 9.57 -12.08
CA GLN A 781 8.90 9.37 -12.98
C GLN A 781 8.79 8.01 -13.70
N GLY A 782 9.02 8.01 -15.01
CA GLY A 782 8.93 6.83 -15.86
C GLY A 782 7.53 6.53 -16.40
N ASN A 783 6.46 7.16 -15.89
CA ASN A 783 5.14 6.96 -16.48
C ASN A 783 5.11 7.39 -17.96
N PRO A 784 4.45 6.64 -18.84
CA PRO A 784 4.25 7.07 -20.22
C PRO A 784 3.44 8.37 -20.27
N ARG A 785 3.57 9.11 -21.37
CA ARG A 785 2.68 10.26 -21.61
C ARG A 785 1.22 9.81 -21.71
N ARG A 786 0.97 8.66 -22.33
CA ARG A 786 -0.36 8.06 -22.56
C ARG A 786 -0.23 6.56 -22.85
N LEU A 787 -1.32 5.83 -22.66
CA LEU A 787 -1.49 4.44 -23.10
C LEU A 787 -2.54 4.38 -24.21
N ARG A 788 -2.43 3.40 -25.12
CA ARG A 788 -3.42 3.15 -26.17
C ARG A 788 -4.41 2.07 -25.72
N TYR A 789 -5.64 2.48 -25.48
CA TYR A 789 -6.75 1.64 -25.05
C TYR A 789 -7.49 1.04 -26.24
N LEU A 790 -7.88 -0.23 -26.10
CA LEU A 790 -8.89 -0.95 -26.88
C LEU A 790 -10.18 -1.01 -26.07
N ILE A 791 -11.30 -0.64 -26.69
CA ILE A 791 -12.63 -0.70 -26.07
C ILE A 791 -13.54 -1.52 -26.97
N GLN A 792 -14.01 -2.66 -26.44
CA GLN A 792 -14.91 -3.58 -27.12
C GLN A 792 -16.32 -3.43 -26.57
N SER A 793 -17.25 -2.97 -27.39
CA SER A 793 -18.58 -2.55 -26.94
C SER A 793 -19.69 -3.44 -27.47
N ARG A 794 -20.59 -3.88 -26.57
CA ARG A 794 -21.86 -4.51 -26.89
C ARG A 794 -23.00 -3.67 -26.29
N LEU A 795 -23.83 -3.07 -27.14
CA LEU A 795 -24.69 -1.93 -26.83
C LEU A 795 -26.18 -2.28 -26.87
N GLY A 796 -26.93 -1.88 -25.85
CA GLY A 796 -28.36 -2.18 -25.70
C GLY A 796 -28.73 -2.61 -24.28
N GLU A 797 -29.99 -2.99 -24.10
CA GLU A 797 -30.60 -3.35 -22.80
C GLU A 797 -30.46 -4.84 -22.48
N ASN A 798 -30.49 -5.19 -21.19
CA ASN A 798 -30.43 -6.55 -20.64
C ASN A 798 -29.42 -7.45 -21.37
N LYS A 799 -28.19 -6.95 -21.50
CA LYS A 799 -27.18 -7.62 -22.32
C LYS A 799 -26.71 -8.90 -21.66
N GLU A 800 -26.43 -9.88 -22.50
CA GLU A 800 -25.64 -11.05 -22.17
C GLU A 800 -24.40 -11.06 -23.04
N SER A 801 -23.24 -11.18 -22.43
CA SER A 801 -21.97 -11.09 -23.15
C SER A 801 -21.00 -12.13 -22.67
N GLN A 802 -20.28 -12.68 -23.65
CA GLN A 802 -19.13 -13.54 -23.46
C GLN A 802 -17.99 -12.96 -24.31
N PHE A 803 -17.14 -12.14 -23.68
CA PHE A 803 -15.92 -11.62 -24.30
C PHE A 803 -14.85 -12.69 -24.23
N VAL A 804 -14.22 -12.99 -25.38
CA VAL A 804 -13.22 -14.05 -25.50
C VAL A 804 -12.00 -13.48 -26.19
N THR A 805 -10.89 -13.52 -25.45
CA THR A 805 -9.63 -12.89 -25.83
C THR A 805 -8.49 -13.87 -25.62
N VAL A 806 -7.51 -13.91 -26.54
CA VAL A 806 -6.21 -14.55 -26.31
C VAL A 806 -5.11 -13.50 -26.29
N LEU A 807 -4.33 -13.45 -25.21
CA LEU A 807 -3.19 -12.55 -25.05
C LEU A 807 -1.89 -13.31 -25.33
N GLU A 808 -1.12 -12.80 -26.27
CA GLU A 808 0.12 -13.38 -26.76
C GLU A 808 1.28 -12.39 -26.49
N PRO A 809 2.00 -12.53 -25.37
CA PRO A 809 3.23 -11.80 -25.13
C PRO A 809 4.39 -12.46 -25.90
N TYR A 810 4.87 -11.82 -26.95
CA TYR A 810 5.97 -12.34 -27.79
C TYR A 810 7.13 -11.35 -27.87
N ASP A 811 8.23 -11.77 -28.50
CA ASP A 811 9.40 -10.93 -28.77
C ASP A 811 9.33 -10.43 -30.23
N THR A 812 10.33 -10.72 -31.06
CA THR A 812 10.33 -10.30 -32.47
C THR A 812 9.36 -11.11 -33.35
N THR A 813 9.09 -12.37 -33.00
CA THR A 813 8.30 -13.30 -33.82
C THR A 813 7.10 -13.81 -33.03
N PRO A 814 5.86 -13.61 -33.52
CA PRO A 814 4.67 -14.21 -32.93
C PRO A 814 4.74 -15.74 -32.97
N PHE A 815 4.24 -16.40 -31.93
CA PHE A 815 4.20 -17.86 -31.84
C PHE A 815 2.78 -18.43 -32.04
N VAL A 816 1.75 -17.58 -32.04
CA VAL A 816 0.38 -17.93 -32.42
C VAL A 816 0.18 -17.56 -33.89
N LYS A 817 -0.17 -18.58 -34.69
CA LYS A 817 -0.50 -18.42 -36.10
C LYS A 817 -1.94 -17.94 -36.29
N GLN A 818 -2.87 -18.54 -35.56
CA GLN A 818 -4.30 -18.22 -35.65
C GLN A 818 -5.03 -18.58 -34.37
N VAL A 819 -6.04 -17.78 -34.03
CA VAL A 819 -7.02 -18.13 -33.00
C VAL A 819 -8.41 -18.12 -33.62
N ARG A 820 -9.22 -19.14 -33.34
CA ARG A 820 -10.60 -19.20 -33.79
C ARG A 820 -11.53 -19.80 -32.74
N ARG A 821 -12.79 -19.36 -32.74
CA ARG A 821 -13.85 -20.03 -31.98
C ARG A 821 -14.21 -21.33 -32.68
N LEU A 822 -14.46 -22.36 -31.89
CA LEU A 822 -14.97 -23.65 -32.35
C LEU A 822 -16.47 -23.73 -32.13
N THR A 823 -17.17 -24.44 -33.01
CA THR A 823 -18.56 -24.81 -32.77
C THR A 823 -18.63 -25.74 -31.55
N ALA A 824 -19.55 -25.44 -30.64
CA ALA A 824 -19.79 -26.21 -29.43
C ALA A 824 -21.30 -26.47 -29.29
N GLU A 825 -21.70 -27.73 -29.33
CA GLU A 825 -23.09 -28.16 -29.10
C GLU A 825 -23.26 -28.48 -27.61
N HIS A 826 -24.23 -27.85 -26.96
CA HIS A 826 -24.55 -28.03 -25.55
C HIS A 826 -26.01 -27.64 -25.26
N SER A 827 -26.52 -28.01 -24.08
CA SER A 827 -27.85 -27.64 -23.60
C SER A 827 -27.85 -26.44 -22.63
N ALA A 828 -26.68 -25.94 -22.24
CA ALA A 828 -26.54 -24.77 -21.36
C ALA A 828 -26.83 -23.44 -22.07
N ASP A 829 -26.86 -22.33 -21.33
CA ASP A 829 -27.10 -20.99 -21.88
C ASP A 829 -26.09 -20.61 -22.99
N PRO A 830 -26.49 -19.94 -24.09
CA PRO A 830 -25.62 -19.66 -25.25
C PRO A 830 -24.33 -18.88 -24.96
N ASN A 831 -24.27 -18.14 -23.84
CA ASN A 831 -23.09 -17.36 -23.42
C ASN A 831 -22.30 -18.01 -22.26
N SER A 832 -22.64 -19.24 -21.88
CA SER A 832 -21.99 -19.97 -20.77
C SER A 832 -20.78 -20.81 -21.21
N VAL A 833 -20.81 -21.36 -22.43
CA VAL A 833 -19.76 -22.24 -22.98
C VAL A 833 -18.98 -21.52 -24.09
N VAL A 834 -17.67 -21.73 -24.14
CA VAL A 834 -16.82 -21.36 -25.26
C VAL A 834 -15.79 -22.45 -25.51
N ALA A 835 -15.55 -22.75 -26.79
CA ALA A 835 -14.39 -23.52 -27.23
C ALA A 835 -13.54 -22.68 -28.20
N VAL A 836 -12.21 -22.72 -28.02
CA VAL A 836 -11.24 -21.95 -28.80
C VAL A 836 -10.14 -22.88 -29.28
N ALA A 837 -9.77 -22.78 -30.56
CA ALA A 837 -8.54 -23.34 -31.08
C ALA A 837 -7.48 -22.24 -31.21
N VAL A 838 -6.29 -22.51 -30.67
CA VAL A 838 -5.07 -21.71 -30.81
C VAL A 838 -4.09 -22.53 -31.63
N GLU A 839 -3.92 -22.16 -32.90
CA GLU A 839 -2.94 -22.77 -33.80
C GLU A 839 -1.60 -22.07 -33.61
N LEU A 840 -0.58 -22.84 -33.25
CA LEU A 840 0.76 -22.35 -32.99
C LEU A 840 1.61 -22.39 -34.27
N ALA A 841 2.64 -21.55 -34.30
CA ALA A 841 3.54 -21.41 -35.46
C ALA A 841 4.32 -22.70 -35.79
N ASP A 842 4.49 -23.59 -34.81
CA ASP A 842 5.13 -24.91 -34.98
C ASP A 842 4.17 -25.99 -35.54
N GLY A 843 2.91 -25.63 -35.79
CA GLY A 843 1.88 -26.54 -36.31
C GLY A 843 1.10 -27.29 -35.24
N SER A 844 1.41 -27.11 -33.95
CA SER A 844 0.58 -27.63 -32.87
C SER A 844 -0.70 -26.81 -32.69
N VAL A 845 -1.74 -27.44 -32.15
CA VAL A 845 -3.05 -26.81 -31.94
C VAL A 845 -3.54 -27.09 -30.53
N ASP A 846 -3.77 -26.03 -29.77
CA ASP A 846 -4.42 -26.11 -28.46
C ASP A 846 -5.92 -25.86 -28.61
N VAL A 847 -6.73 -26.81 -28.16
CA VAL A 847 -8.19 -26.66 -28.03
C VAL A 847 -8.54 -26.47 -26.57
N LEU A 848 -9.05 -25.28 -26.22
CA LEU A 848 -9.51 -24.94 -24.88
C LEU A 848 -11.03 -24.92 -24.85
N ILE A 849 -11.60 -25.45 -23.77
CA ILE A 849 -13.05 -25.45 -23.52
C ILE A 849 -13.27 -24.83 -22.15
N SER A 850 -14.09 -23.78 -22.08
CA SER A 850 -14.46 -23.10 -20.83
C SER A 850 -15.98 -23.01 -20.71
N CYS A 851 -16.49 -23.60 -19.65
CA CYS A 851 -17.90 -23.57 -19.27
C CYS A 851 -18.02 -22.82 -17.94
N GLU A 852 -18.98 -21.91 -17.82
CA GLU A 852 -19.27 -21.21 -16.55
C GLU A 852 -19.66 -22.16 -15.42
N VAL A 853 -20.35 -23.24 -15.77
CA VAL A 853 -20.68 -24.37 -14.90
C VAL A 853 -20.34 -25.64 -15.65
N GLY A 854 -19.98 -26.70 -14.92
CA GLY A 854 -19.70 -28.01 -15.52
C GLY A 854 -20.80 -28.45 -16.49
N THR A 855 -20.47 -28.58 -17.77
CA THR A 855 -21.43 -28.79 -18.85
C THR A 855 -20.93 -29.89 -19.79
N GLU A 856 -21.85 -30.72 -20.29
CA GLU A 856 -21.59 -31.65 -21.39
C GLU A 856 -21.59 -30.90 -22.73
N VAL A 857 -20.49 -31.00 -23.46
CA VAL A 857 -20.24 -30.24 -24.69
C VAL A 857 -19.65 -31.18 -25.74
N LYS A 858 -20.19 -31.11 -26.96
CA LYS A 858 -19.54 -31.66 -28.15
C LYS A 858 -18.92 -30.51 -28.92
N VAL A 859 -17.62 -30.58 -29.14
CA VAL A 859 -16.87 -29.54 -29.86
C VAL A 859 -16.48 -30.07 -31.24
N GLU A 860 -16.42 -29.15 -32.21
CA GLU A 860 -15.90 -29.39 -33.57
C GLU A 860 -14.65 -30.27 -33.54
N GLY A 861 -14.52 -31.16 -34.53
CA GLY A 861 -13.43 -32.13 -34.54
C GLY A 861 -13.66 -33.24 -33.53
N GLY A 862 -14.91 -33.68 -33.30
CA GLY A 862 -15.22 -34.89 -32.54
C GLY A 862 -14.63 -34.92 -31.13
N ILE A 863 -14.61 -33.78 -30.46
CA ILE A 863 -14.20 -33.65 -29.06
C ILE A 863 -15.45 -33.77 -28.20
N GLU A 864 -15.41 -34.60 -27.18
CA GLU A 864 -16.47 -34.74 -26.18
C GLU A 864 -15.91 -34.29 -24.83
N PHE A 865 -16.59 -33.37 -24.15
CA PHE A 865 -16.18 -32.84 -22.86
C PHE A 865 -17.36 -32.81 -21.89
N ASN A 866 -17.12 -33.12 -20.62
CA ASN A 866 -18.08 -32.90 -19.54
C ASN A 866 -17.35 -32.32 -18.33
N GLY A 867 -17.46 -31.01 -18.14
CA GLY A 867 -16.77 -30.30 -17.07
C GLY A 867 -16.74 -28.79 -17.21
N GLN A 868 -15.92 -28.14 -16.37
CA GLN A 868 -15.80 -26.68 -16.33
C GLN A 868 -14.67 -26.14 -17.22
N PHE A 869 -13.49 -26.77 -17.20
CA PHE A 869 -12.38 -26.36 -18.07
C PHE A 869 -11.63 -27.56 -18.66
N GLY A 870 -11.26 -27.47 -19.94
CA GLY A 870 -10.49 -28.49 -20.65
C GLY A 870 -9.45 -27.91 -21.59
N LEU A 871 -8.33 -28.61 -21.77
CA LEU A 871 -7.29 -28.33 -22.76
C LEU A 871 -6.91 -29.64 -23.46
N ILE A 872 -6.84 -29.62 -24.79
CA ILE A 872 -6.24 -30.66 -25.61
C ILE A 872 -5.13 -30.01 -26.46
N ARG A 873 -3.89 -30.51 -26.39
CA ARG A 873 -2.84 -30.16 -27.35
C ARG A 873 -2.72 -31.24 -28.41
N LEU A 874 -2.83 -30.83 -29.67
CA LEU A 874 -2.63 -31.65 -30.84
C LEU A 874 -1.27 -31.31 -31.48
N VAL A 875 -0.50 -32.33 -31.85
CA VAL A 875 0.72 -32.18 -32.67
C VAL A 875 0.58 -33.10 -33.87
N ASN A 876 0.65 -32.56 -35.08
CA ASN A 876 0.38 -33.30 -36.32
C ASN A 876 -1.00 -33.99 -36.31
N GLY A 877 -2.00 -33.38 -35.65
CA GLY A 877 -3.36 -33.93 -35.51
C GLY A 877 -3.52 -35.00 -34.42
N GLU A 878 -2.45 -35.44 -33.77
CA GLU A 878 -2.50 -36.42 -32.67
C GLU A 878 -2.52 -35.76 -31.30
N VAL A 879 -3.25 -36.34 -30.35
CA VAL A 879 -3.29 -35.87 -28.96
C VAL A 879 -1.93 -36.10 -28.29
N LYS A 880 -1.29 -35.02 -27.85
CA LYS A 880 -0.07 -35.04 -27.01
C LYS A 880 -0.34 -34.69 -25.56
N LEU A 881 -1.34 -33.85 -25.31
CA LEU A 881 -1.68 -33.38 -23.98
C LEU A 881 -3.19 -33.38 -23.81
N MET A 882 -3.65 -33.79 -22.64
CA MET A 882 -4.99 -33.44 -22.15
C MET A 882 -4.91 -32.93 -20.71
N ARG A 883 -5.70 -31.91 -20.40
CA ARG A 883 -5.96 -31.43 -19.03
C ARG A 883 -7.45 -31.16 -18.90
N MET A 884 -8.04 -31.55 -17.79
CA MET A 884 -9.42 -31.17 -17.46
C MET A 884 -9.55 -30.86 -15.97
N SER A 885 -10.40 -29.89 -15.64
CA SER A 885 -10.63 -29.42 -14.28
C SER A 885 -12.12 -29.29 -14.01
N ASN A 886 -12.53 -29.72 -12.81
CA ASN A 886 -13.93 -29.84 -12.41
C ASN A 886 -14.76 -30.58 -13.48
N ALA A 887 -14.26 -31.76 -13.88
CA ALA A 887 -14.68 -32.48 -15.07
C ALA A 887 -14.68 -34.00 -14.86
N THR A 888 -15.57 -34.71 -15.55
CA THR A 888 -15.64 -36.17 -15.54
C THR A 888 -15.11 -36.80 -16.82
N ARG A 889 -15.02 -36.04 -17.91
CA ARG A 889 -14.66 -36.61 -19.22
C ARG A 889 -14.05 -35.57 -20.15
N LEU A 890 -12.98 -35.94 -20.84
CA LEU A 890 -12.44 -35.24 -22.01
C LEU A 890 -11.92 -36.29 -23.00
N LYS A 891 -12.45 -36.26 -24.23
CA LYS A 891 -12.16 -37.26 -25.27
C LYS A 891 -11.91 -36.62 -26.62
N ARG A 892 -10.97 -37.19 -27.37
CA ARG A 892 -10.75 -36.95 -28.80
C ARG A 892 -10.34 -38.25 -29.48
N GLY A 893 -11.18 -38.73 -30.40
CA GLY A 893 -10.94 -40.00 -31.10
C GLY A 893 -10.87 -41.18 -30.12
N VAL A 894 -9.76 -41.90 -30.12
CA VAL A 894 -9.50 -43.04 -29.21
C VAL A 894 -8.86 -42.63 -27.88
N VAL A 895 -8.49 -41.36 -27.73
CA VAL A 895 -7.83 -40.85 -26.52
C VAL A 895 -8.86 -40.22 -25.61
N GLU A 896 -8.91 -40.66 -24.37
CA GLU A 896 -9.89 -40.21 -23.38
C GLU A 896 -9.26 -40.17 -22.00
N ILE A 897 -9.62 -39.15 -21.23
CA ILE A 897 -9.42 -39.11 -19.79
C ILE A 897 -10.79 -39.08 -19.10
N ILE A 898 -10.95 -39.94 -18.09
CA ILE A 898 -12.17 -40.08 -17.31
C ILE A 898 -11.83 -39.82 -15.83
N SER A 899 -12.68 -39.07 -15.15
CA SER A 899 -12.69 -38.97 -13.70
C SER A 899 -14.04 -39.44 -13.17
N LYS A 900 -14.02 -40.19 -12.07
CA LYS A 900 -15.25 -40.67 -11.42
C LYS A 900 -16.11 -39.51 -10.91
N LEU A 901 -15.47 -38.43 -10.46
CA LEU A 901 -16.11 -37.25 -9.91
C LEU A 901 -15.46 -35.98 -10.51
N PRO A 902 -16.22 -34.90 -10.74
CA PRO A 902 -15.63 -33.62 -11.14
C PRO A 902 -15.02 -32.88 -9.94
N ALA A 903 -15.61 -33.06 -8.75
CA ALA A 903 -15.17 -32.45 -7.50
C ALA A 903 -15.63 -33.31 -6.32
N TYR A 904 -14.95 -33.20 -5.17
CA TYR A 904 -15.55 -33.59 -3.90
C TYR A 904 -16.44 -32.46 -3.42
N VAL A 905 -17.67 -32.81 -3.01
CA VAL A 905 -18.69 -31.84 -2.57
C VAL A 905 -19.43 -32.37 -1.36
N GLY A 906 -19.83 -31.46 -0.47
CA GLY A 906 -20.60 -31.77 0.72
C GLY A 906 -20.85 -30.51 1.55
N THR A 907 -21.05 -30.67 2.85
CA THR A 907 -21.27 -29.57 3.78
C THR A 907 -20.21 -29.55 4.89
N VAL A 908 -20.00 -28.37 5.47
CA VAL A 908 -19.20 -28.22 6.69
C VAL A 908 -20.05 -28.72 7.86
N ALA A 909 -19.54 -29.69 8.60
CA ALA A 909 -20.20 -30.24 9.79
C ALA A 909 -19.88 -29.43 11.05
N ALA A 910 -18.61 -29.05 11.20
CA ALA A 910 -18.10 -28.31 12.36
C ALA A 910 -16.79 -27.59 11.99
N ILE A 911 -16.31 -26.75 12.90
CA ILE A 911 -15.01 -26.08 12.82
C ILE A 911 -14.33 -26.14 14.19
N ASP A 912 -13.00 -26.23 14.18
CA ASP A 912 -12.17 -26.06 15.37
C ASP A 912 -11.00 -25.13 15.03
N ALA A 913 -10.96 -23.98 15.71
CA ALA A 913 -9.93 -22.96 15.58
C ALA A 913 -9.25 -22.67 16.94
N SER A 914 -9.34 -23.62 17.88
CA SER A 914 -8.72 -23.50 19.21
C SER A 914 -7.19 -23.57 19.15
N ASP A 915 -6.63 -24.34 18.22
CA ASP A 915 -5.22 -24.31 17.86
C ASP A 915 -4.99 -23.37 16.66
N PRO A 916 -4.40 -22.19 16.86
CA PRO A 916 -4.18 -21.24 15.77
C PRO A 916 -3.17 -21.72 14.72
N LEU A 917 -2.38 -22.76 14.99
CA LEU A 917 -1.46 -23.36 14.04
C LEU A 917 -2.10 -24.48 13.21
N ASN A 918 -3.31 -24.90 13.56
CA ASN A 918 -4.01 -26.02 12.94
C ASN A 918 -5.53 -25.81 12.98
N ASN A 919 -6.02 -24.94 12.10
CA ASN A 919 -7.45 -24.66 11.96
C ASN A 919 -8.14 -25.81 11.20
N GLN A 920 -9.01 -26.57 11.87
CA GLN A 920 -9.71 -27.72 11.32
C GLN A 920 -11.13 -27.38 10.86
N VAL A 921 -11.50 -27.91 9.70
CA VAL A 921 -12.87 -27.85 9.17
C VAL A 921 -13.33 -29.28 8.93
N PHE A 922 -14.39 -29.67 9.65
CA PHE A 922 -14.99 -31.00 9.57
C PHE A 922 -15.99 -31.01 8.41
N LEU A 923 -15.96 -32.05 7.60
CA LEU A 923 -16.68 -32.15 6.33
C LEU A 923 -17.60 -33.37 6.33
N ASP A 924 -18.78 -33.23 5.73
CA ASP A 924 -19.74 -34.32 5.50
C ASP A 924 -20.13 -34.40 4.00
N PRO A 925 -19.77 -35.48 3.29
CA PRO A 925 -18.89 -36.55 3.76
C PRO A 925 -17.44 -36.05 3.96
N PRO A 926 -16.61 -36.76 4.74
CA PRO A 926 -15.18 -36.45 4.82
C PRO A 926 -14.49 -36.71 3.47
N LEU A 927 -13.36 -36.03 3.24
CA LEU A 927 -12.53 -36.29 2.06
C LEU A 927 -11.83 -37.65 2.15
N PRO A 928 -11.54 -38.31 1.01
CA PRO A 928 -10.71 -39.50 1.02
C PRO A 928 -9.32 -39.17 1.56
N GLN A 929 -8.73 -40.12 2.28
CA GLN A 929 -7.41 -39.98 2.89
C GLN A 929 -6.30 -40.15 1.83
N ASP A 930 -6.25 -39.21 0.89
CA ASP A 930 -5.31 -39.17 -0.23
C ASP A 930 -4.37 -37.98 -0.08
N ALA A 931 -3.06 -38.27 -0.06
CA ALA A 931 -2.02 -37.25 0.03
C ALA A 931 -2.01 -36.30 -1.17
N ALA A 932 -2.56 -36.69 -2.34
CA ALA A 932 -2.66 -35.85 -3.53
C ALA A 932 -3.60 -34.64 -3.35
N LEU A 933 -4.46 -34.65 -2.32
CA LEU A 933 -5.32 -33.52 -1.96
C LEU A 933 -4.58 -32.42 -1.19
N VAL A 934 -3.45 -32.73 -0.57
CA VAL A 934 -2.64 -31.73 0.12
C VAL A 934 -2.04 -30.76 -0.91
N GLY A 935 -2.26 -29.46 -0.69
CA GLY A 935 -1.89 -28.40 -1.63
C GLY A 935 -2.95 -28.09 -2.70
N GLN A 936 -4.04 -28.86 -2.79
CA GLN A 936 -5.22 -28.46 -3.56
C GLN A 936 -6.03 -27.38 -2.82
N THR A 937 -6.91 -26.70 -3.53
CA THR A 937 -7.80 -25.69 -2.95
C THR A 937 -9.17 -26.29 -2.58
N VAL A 938 -9.67 -25.90 -1.41
CA VAL A 938 -11.07 -26.09 -1.00
C VAL A 938 -11.79 -24.75 -1.03
N HIS A 939 -12.95 -24.70 -1.68
CA HIS A 939 -13.82 -23.54 -1.72
C HIS A 939 -15.01 -23.75 -0.79
N PHE A 940 -15.23 -22.84 0.16
CA PHE A 940 -16.44 -22.84 0.98
C PHE A 940 -17.45 -21.82 0.42
N GLU A 941 -18.63 -22.27 0.02
CA GLU A 941 -19.68 -21.42 -0.54
C GLU A 941 -20.59 -20.88 0.55
N ASN A 942 -20.75 -19.56 0.57
CA ASN A 942 -21.58 -18.82 1.52
C ASN A 942 -21.85 -17.38 1.02
N ASP A 943 -22.75 -16.68 1.71
CA ASP A 943 -23.21 -15.34 1.33
C ASP A 943 -22.35 -14.19 1.82
N ILE A 944 -21.22 -14.46 2.49
CA ILE A 944 -20.31 -13.37 2.86
C ILE A 944 -19.55 -12.88 1.61
N PRO A 945 -19.30 -11.57 1.46
CA PRO A 945 -18.69 -11.00 0.25
C PRO A 945 -17.20 -11.32 0.08
N ILE A 946 -16.57 -11.95 1.07
CA ILE A 946 -15.14 -12.25 1.12
C ILE A 946 -14.90 -13.64 0.55
N ASP A 947 -13.86 -13.87 -0.26
CA ASP A 947 -13.52 -15.20 -0.71
C ASP A 947 -13.05 -16.11 0.43
N THR A 948 -13.52 -17.35 0.37
CA THR A 948 -13.42 -18.37 1.41
C THR A 948 -12.72 -19.61 0.87
N THR A 949 -11.79 -19.42 -0.07
CA THR A 949 -10.91 -20.48 -0.58
C THR A 949 -9.73 -20.67 0.37
N TYR A 950 -9.31 -21.92 0.59
CA TYR A 950 -8.13 -22.26 1.40
C TYR A 950 -7.32 -23.35 0.71
N ASP A 951 -6.01 -23.36 0.97
CA ASP A 951 -5.19 -24.55 0.71
C ASP A 951 -5.54 -25.63 1.73
N ILE A 952 -5.66 -26.88 1.25
CA ILE A 952 -5.68 -28.05 2.12
C ILE A 952 -4.24 -28.29 2.60
N LYS A 953 -3.95 -27.98 3.86
CA LYS A 953 -2.63 -28.24 4.47
C LYS A 953 -2.47 -29.67 4.95
N ALA A 954 -3.58 -30.29 5.38
CA ALA A 954 -3.65 -31.72 5.65
C ALA A 954 -5.09 -32.22 5.42
N VAL A 955 -5.24 -33.47 5.02
CA VAL A 955 -6.51 -34.19 5.10
C VAL A 955 -6.58 -34.86 6.47
N THR A 956 -7.70 -34.69 7.17
CA THR A 956 -7.94 -35.34 8.47
C THR A 956 -9.02 -36.41 8.31
N PRO A 957 -9.16 -37.36 9.25
CA PRO A 957 -10.18 -38.42 9.13
C PRO A 957 -11.61 -37.89 9.00
N GLN A 958 -11.87 -36.67 9.52
CA GLN A 958 -13.19 -36.03 9.51
C GLN A 958 -13.28 -34.81 8.58
N GLY A 959 -12.24 -34.45 7.83
CA GLY A 959 -12.24 -33.23 7.01
C GLY A 959 -10.86 -32.75 6.58
N VAL A 960 -10.57 -31.48 6.80
CA VAL A 960 -9.31 -30.83 6.39
C VAL A 960 -8.73 -29.90 7.45
N SER A 961 -7.42 -29.71 7.41
CA SER A 961 -6.73 -28.61 8.08
C SER A 961 -6.35 -27.53 7.08
N THR A 962 -6.58 -26.27 7.47
CA THR A 962 -6.10 -25.07 6.76
C THR A 962 -4.77 -24.55 7.32
N GLY A 963 -4.19 -25.27 8.29
CA GLY A 963 -2.95 -24.92 8.96
C GLY A 963 -3.05 -23.63 9.76
N ASP A 964 -2.06 -22.75 9.58
CA ASP A 964 -1.92 -21.48 10.29
C ASP A 964 -2.63 -20.28 9.61
N ILE A 965 -3.42 -20.55 8.56
CA ILE A 965 -4.35 -19.58 7.97
C ILE A 965 -5.70 -19.74 8.66
N THR A 966 -6.09 -18.74 9.44
CA THR A 966 -7.27 -18.86 10.30
C THR A 966 -8.59 -18.83 9.54
N VAL A 967 -9.58 -19.58 10.06
CA VAL A 967 -11.00 -19.49 9.66
C VAL A 967 -11.77 -18.44 10.45
N ILE A 968 -11.14 -17.75 11.41
CA ILE A 968 -11.75 -16.66 12.18
C ILE A 968 -11.85 -15.41 11.31
N TRP A 969 -13.04 -14.81 11.28
CA TRP A 969 -13.29 -13.54 10.60
C TRP A 969 -13.01 -12.34 11.50
N GLY A 970 -13.41 -12.43 12.78
CA GLY A 970 -13.28 -11.38 13.78
C GLY A 970 -13.97 -11.74 15.09
N PHE A 971 -14.14 -10.76 15.98
CA PHE A 971 -14.89 -10.95 17.24
C PHE A 971 -16.41 -10.89 17.03
N LYS A 972 -17.18 -11.60 17.85
CA LYS A 972 -18.64 -11.49 17.91
C LYS A 972 -19.07 -10.11 18.43
N ASP A 973 -18.40 -9.64 19.48
CA ASP A 973 -18.54 -8.29 20.02
C ASP A 973 -17.16 -7.62 20.07
N ARG A 974 -17.06 -6.41 19.52
CA ARG A 974 -15.80 -5.64 19.53
C ARG A 974 -15.58 -4.90 20.86
N GLN A 975 -16.58 -4.84 21.72
CA GLN A 975 -16.51 -4.27 23.07
C GLN A 975 -16.30 -5.34 24.14
N ASP A 976 -16.51 -6.62 23.81
CA ASP A 976 -16.26 -7.76 24.70
C ASP A 976 -15.55 -8.90 23.93
N PHE A 977 -14.21 -8.96 24.05
CA PHE A 977 -13.42 -9.99 23.39
C PHE A 977 -13.66 -11.40 23.96
N ALA A 978 -14.24 -11.52 25.16
CA ALA A 978 -14.59 -12.82 25.76
C ALA A 978 -15.85 -13.44 25.14
N ALA A 979 -16.66 -12.67 24.40
CA ALA A 979 -17.82 -13.17 23.68
C ALA A 979 -17.47 -14.17 22.55
N GLY A 980 -16.20 -14.28 22.18
CA GLY A 980 -15.68 -15.22 21.19
C GLY A 980 -15.70 -14.69 19.76
N TYR A 981 -15.60 -15.61 18.78
CA TYR A 981 -15.33 -15.27 17.38
C TYR A 981 -16.49 -15.54 16.43
N LYS A 982 -16.55 -14.73 15.36
CA LYS A 982 -17.30 -15.00 14.13
C LYS A 982 -16.34 -15.61 13.10
N HIS A 983 -16.84 -16.53 12.28
CA HIS A 983 -16.01 -17.33 11.37
C HIS A 983 -16.32 -17.05 9.90
N LEU A 984 -15.30 -17.20 9.06
CA LEU A 984 -15.38 -17.12 7.59
C LEU A 984 -16.06 -18.37 7.00
N VAL A 985 -16.00 -19.49 7.71
CA VAL A 985 -16.59 -20.78 7.36
C VAL A 985 -17.46 -21.23 8.53
N ASN A 986 -18.69 -21.66 8.26
CA ASN A 986 -19.65 -22.05 9.29
C ASN A 986 -20.29 -23.41 8.95
N PRO A 987 -20.78 -24.16 9.96
CA PRO A 987 -21.58 -25.36 9.72
C PRO A 987 -22.72 -25.11 8.73
N GLY A 988 -22.96 -26.08 7.83
CA GLY A 988 -23.93 -25.98 6.74
C GLY A 988 -23.41 -25.26 5.48
N ASN A 989 -22.27 -24.57 5.52
CA ASN A 989 -21.64 -24.06 4.29
C ASN A 989 -21.29 -25.23 3.37
N ARG A 990 -21.55 -25.08 2.07
CA ARG A 990 -21.16 -26.08 1.08
C ARG A 990 -19.66 -26.01 0.84
N TYR A 991 -18.98 -27.15 0.77
CA TYR A 991 -17.58 -27.21 0.35
C TYR A 991 -17.47 -27.80 -1.06
N VAL A 992 -16.46 -27.36 -1.81
CA VAL A 992 -16.11 -27.89 -3.13
C VAL A 992 -14.59 -28.01 -3.23
N VAL A 993 -14.10 -29.20 -3.57
CA VAL A 993 -12.69 -29.45 -3.92
C VAL A 993 -12.66 -29.89 -5.38
N PRO A 994 -12.38 -28.98 -6.33
CA PRO A 994 -12.32 -29.30 -7.75
C PRO A 994 -11.21 -30.31 -8.04
N LEU A 995 -11.51 -31.33 -8.86
CA LEU A 995 -10.51 -32.30 -9.30
C LEU A 995 -9.93 -31.89 -10.65
N SER A 996 -8.61 -32.09 -10.81
CA SER A 996 -7.90 -31.84 -12.06
C SER A 996 -7.11 -33.06 -12.51
N VAL A 997 -7.43 -33.55 -13.69
CA VAL A 997 -6.84 -34.75 -14.30
C VAL A 997 -6.07 -34.35 -15.56
N GLY A 998 -5.00 -35.06 -15.86
CA GLY A 998 -4.23 -34.81 -17.07
C GLY A 998 -3.53 -36.05 -17.59
N LEU A 999 -3.19 -36.01 -18.88
CA LEU A 999 -2.49 -37.03 -19.62
C LEU A 999 -1.43 -36.37 -20.50
N ASP A 1000 -0.22 -36.93 -20.50
CA ASP A 1000 0.90 -36.58 -21.38
C ASP A 1000 1.22 -37.81 -22.25
N ARG A 1001 1.40 -37.66 -23.56
CA ARG A 1001 1.57 -38.76 -24.53
C ARG A 1001 2.79 -38.62 -25.44
#